data_AF-B0JX23-F1
#
_entry.id   AF-B0JX23-F1
#
_cell.length_a   1.000
_cell.length_b   1.000
_cell.length_c   1.000
_cell.angle_alpha   90.00
_cell.angle_beta   90.00
_cell.angle_gamma   90.00
#
_symmetry.space_group_name_H-M   'P 1'
#
loop_
_entity.id
_entity.type
_entity.pdbx_description
1 polymer ?
#
loop_
_entity_poly.entity_id
_entity_poly.type
_entity_poly.pdbx_seq_one_letter_code
_entity_poly.pdbx_strand_id
1 'polypeptide(L)'
;MKTTQVSSDSSSIDVPSLKDALGFEQSFPITVDLTGSDDLTVSIETLVQAGQNAAGNRVALVIKSNNIQGLLPSLQELGFQIIETNSTDNQIKGFLPIQRISGLADLHSSSSGGSGGVNSGNVLPAGTVEEQTTSVPESNNASVIPFDFSKLQAFTNGVKAGSYKKLSSNLSALLTGSNVFNSQTNSPLKVESALQTTTTGVAIEAIADTNSYQLLAELQTLGLQNASLFGRIISGVIPLSSLGQMANLSSLRFARPAYKPVTNKFDYLGTSPGPVTNTGSVTSQGDKAQRSDIARTTFSVNGAGVTIGVLSDSYNNLGGAASDVASGDLPTGVIVLDDFASGGSDEGRAMMQIIHDVAPGSTLAFHTAFEGLASFANGIINLAKPVASGGAGAKVIVDDVFYFAEPFFQDGIVTQAVEQVATTGVAYFSSAGNQARQSYESVFTAGQTAGDYTFHDFDPSGAVNVFQKITINNGEFVPILQWDQPFASASTTGAGSQNDLDMFLFDGDGNIIASSVDANVDGDPFEFLEVQGTGEVFLAIAKWNPGGGPNPSKIKFVDVGFNSTYQFATNSSTSFGHNQAPNGQGVAAAYYQDTPAFGTNPPEPEPFTSLGGTPILFDTAGNRLATPVIRNQPAITAPDGVDTTFFGFDSDGNGKPNFFGTSAAAPSAAGVAALMRQKVPGVTNTQIYNALKSTAVDMNTPGYDFLTGNGLIRADAAIAYILPSSTISIAKTTDGKEAGSVSSVFTLTRTGDLSSALTVNYTLAGTATPGVDYTNPGAGKATFAAGSSKATITLPTIDDLLSDPSETIITKITAPTGYTISGPDNATATILDNDGNAANDNLVGTSFADALAGVGGNDTLSGLGGNDTLDGGASNDTYLFDTDLVLNSDRLIDASGIDTLNFAATTTKTINLNLGSTVAQTVTAGNLTLTLASATAFENVIGGSLNDNIVGNTLANSLNGGAGNDTLSGLGGNDTLDGGAGNDTYLFDTDLVLGSDRLIDASGIDTLNFAATTTKTINLNLGSTVAQTVTAGNLTLTLASATAFENVIGGSLNDNIVGNTLANSLNGGAGNDTLNGGAGNDNLNGGAGNDNLTGGLGKDTLTGSTGLDTLTYNALGESLLTGFDVIQGYSGTGASLDSINAPGSIAAINLTASKGTATALTEAAIQAVLTATKFAANTAAAFKVTGQSGTFIALNNGVAGFQAASDAIIQLSGYNIDVAPVVVI
;
A
#
# COMPACT_ATOMS: atom_id res chain seq x y z
N MET A 1 25.68 -20.80 22.03
CA MET A 1 27.10 -20.37 22.06
C MET A 1 27.99 -21.51 22.58
N LYS A 2 29.28 -21.53 22.22
CA LYS A 2 30.30 -22.51 22.67
C LYS A 2 30.49 -22.49 24.20
N THR A 3 30.80 -23.65 24.80
CA THR A 3 32.16 -23.93 25.36
C THR A 3 32.46 -25.42 25.64
N THR A 4 33.74 -25.73 25.45
CA THR A 4 34.57 -26.96 25.67
C THR A 4 34.68 -27.35 27.19
N GLN A 5 35.30 -28.45 27.70
CA GLN A 5 36.37 -29.36 27.22
C GLN A 5 36.55 -30.70 28.05
N VAL A 6 36.71 -31.84 27.34
CA VAL A 6 37.67 -33.01 27.48
C VAL A 6 38.20 -33.57 28.83
N SER A 7 38.17 -34.91 28.99
CA SER A 7 39.34 -35.85 29.22
C SER A 7 38.88 -37.30 29.56
N SER A 8 39.54 -38.43 29.24
CA SER A 8 40.73 -38.77 28.40
C SER A 8 40.92 -40.32 28.32
N ASP A 9 41.48 -40.83 27.20
CA ASP A 9 42.18 -42.13 26.98
C ASP A 9 41.51 -43.48 27.38
N SER A 10 41.18 -44.40 26.44
CA SER A 10 42.01 -45.33 25.63
C SER A 10 42.48 -46.59 26.42
N SER A 11 42.33 -47.85 25.95
CA SER A 11 42.32 -48.40 24.58
C SER A 11 41.66 -49.81 24.45
N SER A 12 41.44 -50.25 23.20
CA SER A 12 40.96 -51.56 22.68
C SER A 12 39.53 -52.04 23.00
N ILE A 13 38.68 -52.03 21.95
CA ILE A 13 37.48 -52.87 21.77
C ILE A 13 37.79 -53.82 20.61
N ASP A 14 37.43 -55.10 20.72
CA ASP A 14 37.57 -56.11 19.67
C ASP A 14 36.20 -56.55 19.15
N VAL A 15 36.11 -56.90 17.86
CA VAL A 15 34.86 -56.90 17.07
C VAL A 15 34.65 -58.20 16.29
N PRO A 16 33.66 -59.00 16.70
CA PRO A 16 32.84 -59.79 15.78
C PRO A 16 31.45 -59.14 15.67
N SER A 17 31.28 -58.17 14.78
CA SER A 17 30.80 -58.38 13.40
C SER A 17 29.28 -58.54 13.25
N LEU A 18 28.54 -57.51 13.67
CA LEU A 18 27.51 -56.76 12.90
C LEU A 18 26.38 -57.48 12.15
N LYS A 19 26.27 -58.81 12.14
CA LYS A 19 25.35 -59.55 11.27
C LYS A 19 23.96 -59.80 11.87
N ASP A 20 23.82 -59.67 13.20
CA ASP A 20 22.62 -60.05 13.94
C ASP A 20 21.84 -58.84 14.52
N ALA A 21 22.30 -57.60 14.30
CA ALA A 21 21.69 -56.40 14.89
C ALA A 21 20.81 -55.57 13.94
N LEU A 22 20.98 -55.74 12.63
CA LEU A 22 20.28 -54.97 11.60
C LEU A 22 19.95 -55.88 10.42
N GLY A 23 18.74 -56.45 10.44
CA GLY A 23 18.22 -57.17 9.29
C GLY A 23 17.68 -56.20 8.25
N PHE A 24 18.51 -55.74 7.31
CA PHE A 24 18.18 -55.44 5.91
C PHE A 24 19.48 -55.21 5.12
N GLU A 25 19.64 -55.88 3.97
CA GLU A 25 20.72 -55.59 3.02
C GLU A 25 20.30 -54.45 2.08
N GLN A 26 21.14 -53.44 1.89
CA GLN A 26 21.22 -52.67 0.64
C GLN A 26 22.55 -51.89 0.57
N SER A 27 23.18 -51.91 -0.60
CA SER A 27 24.43 -51.20 -0.89
C SER A 27 24.13 -49.95 -1.70
N PHE A 28 24.58 -48.78 -1.24
CA PHE A 28 24.41 -47.51 -1.95
C PHE A 28 25.61 -47.20 -2.86
N PRO A 29 25.41 -46.96 -4.16
CA PRO A 29 26.47 -46.41 -5.01
C PRO A 29 26.65 -44.91 -4.72
N ILE A 30 27.87 -44.50 -4.40
CA ILE A 30 28.24 -43.08 -4.29
C ILE A 30 29.08 -42.72 -5.52
N THR A 31 28.64 -41.72 -6.27
CA THR A 31 29.40 -41.14 -7.38
C THR A 31 30.24 -39.98 -6.87
N VAL A 32 31.54 -39.99 -7.14
CA VAL A 32 32.44 -38.85 -6.87
C VAL A 32 32.86 -38.29 -8.22
N ASP A 33 32.52 -37.02 -8.48
CA ASP A 33 32.89 -36.36 -9.73
C ASP A 33 34.39 -36.01 -9.72
N LEU A 34 35.11 -36.52 -10.71
CA LEU A 34 36.56 -36.38 -10.89
C LEU A 34 36.83 -35.87 -12.31
N THR A 35 36.45 -34.63 -12.59
CA THR A 35 36.66 -34.03 -13.92
C THR A 35 38.15 -33.94 -14.26
N GLY A 36 38.63 -34.76 -15.21
CA GLY A 36 39.95 -34.58 -15.83
C GLY A 36 40.89 -35.79 -15.87
N SER A 37 40.41 -37.01 -16.16
CA SER A 37 41.24 -38.11 -16.68
C SER A 37 40.37 -39.14 -17.40
N ASP A 38 40.68 -39.42 -18.67
CA ASP A 38 40.09 -40.56 -19.35
C ASP A 38 40.59 -41.88 -18.70
N ASP A 39 39.73 -42.91 -18.71
CA ASP A 39 39.90 -44.22 -18.04
C ASP A 39 40.15 -44.19 -16.52
N LEU A 40 39.07 -44.20 -15.72
CA LEU A 40 39.07 -44.80 -14.37
C LEU A 40 37.67 -45.07 -13.79
N THR A 41 37.25 -46.34 -13.75
CA THR A 41 36.13 -46.79 -12.92
C THR A 41 36.55 -46.85 -11.45
N VAL A 42 35.99 -45.95 -10.64
CA VAL A 42 36.15 -45.95 -9.18
C VAL A 42 34.97 -46.68 -8.55
N SER A 43 35.24 -47.65 -7.67
CA SER A 43 34.23 -48.21 -6.77
C SER A 43 34.58 -47.91 -5.30
N ILE A 44 33.57 -47.49 -4.54
CA ILE A 44 33.62 -47.25 -3.10
C ILE A 44 32.88 -48.42 -2.44
N GLU A 45 33.61 -49.31 -1.76
CA GLU A 45 33.04 -50.58 -1.28
C GLU A 45 32.43 -50.53 0.13
N THR A 46 32.66 -49.49 0.93
CA THR A 46 31.98 -49.35 2.23
C THR A 46 32.08 -47.95 2.81
N LEU A 47 30.96 -47.43 3.33
CA LEU A 47 30.91 -46.24 4.18
C LEU A 47 30.86 -46.69 5.65
N VAL A 48 31.99 -46.68 6.37
CA VAL A 48 32.00 -47.03 7.79
C VAL A 48 31.80 -45.76 8.63
N GLN A 49 30.55 -45.58 9.08
CA GLN A 49 30.07 -44.72 10.17
C GLN A 49 30.70 -43.32 10.35
N ALA A 50 29.88 -42.27 10.21
CA ALA A 50 30.26 -40.89 10.55
C ALA A 50 30.42 -40.69 12.07
N GLY A 51 31.54 -41.16 12.64
CA GLY A 51 31.89 -40.97 14.04
C GLY A 51 32.41 -39.56 14.31
N GLN A 52 31.72 -38.79 15.16
CA GLN A 52 32.23 -37.47 15.58
C GLN A 52 33.49 -37.61 16.45
N ASN A 53 34.60 -37.06 15.97
CA ASN A 53 35.78 -36.74 16.77
C ASN A 53 36.14 -35.26 16.60
N ALA A 54 36.96 -34.73 17.51
CA ALA A 54 37.05 -33.30 17.85
C ALA A 54 37.60 -32.34 16.76
N ALA A 55 37.78 -32.81 15.52
CA ALA A 55 38.20 -32.02 14.36
C ALA A 55 37.19 -32.02 13.18
N GLY A 56 36.06 -32.72 13.29
CA GLY A 56 34.85 -32.52 12.47
C GLY A 56 34.89 -32.95 10.99
N ASN A 57 33.80 -33.60 10.55
CA ASN A 57 33.38 -33.66 9.15
C ASN A 57 34.37 -34.27 8.12
N ARG A 58 34.82 -35.52 8.37
CA ARG A 58 35.45 -36.38 7.36
C ARG A 58 34.84 -37.79 7.33
N VAL A 59 34.92 -38.46 6.19
CA VAL A 59 34.39 -39.80 5.90
C VAL A 59 35.53 -40.73 5.51
N ALA A 60 35.52 -41.97 6.03
CA ALA A 60 36.45 -43.03 5.64
C ALA A 60 36.03 -43.67 4.32
N LEU A 61 36.93 -43.75 3.34
CA LEU A 61 36.70 -44.37 2.04
C LEU A 61 37.79 -45.40 1.70
N VAL A 62 37.36 -46.49 1.08
CA VAL A 62 38.21 -47.45 0.38
C VAL A 62 37.92 -47.32 -1.11
N ILE A 63 38.91 -46.85 -1.86
CA ILE A 63 38.84 -46.51 -3.28
C ILE A 63 39.60 -47.59 -4.06
N LYS A 64 38.93 -48.31 -4.96
CA LYS A 64 39.61 -49.22 -5.89
C LYS A 64 39.87 -48.53 -7.22
N SER A 65 41.05 -48.79 -7.80
CA SER A 65 41.54 -48.12 -9.00
C SER A 65 42.55 -48.99 -9.74
N ASN A 66 42.30 -49.28 -11.01
CA ASN A 66 43.24 -49.97 -11.91
C ASN A 66 44.50 -49.14 -12.26
N ASN A 67 44.55 -47.85 -11.90
CA ASN A 67 45.72 -46.98 -12.04
C ASN A 67 45.89 -46.06 -10.81
N ILE A 68 46.22 -46.65 -9.67
CA ILE A 68 46.42 -45.93 -8.39
C ILE A 68 47.39 -44.77 -8.50
N GLN A 69 48.52 -44.95 -9.19
CA GLN A 69 49.57 -43.93 -9.28
C GLN A 69 49.13 -42.70 -10.08
N GLY A 70 48.24 -42.87 -11.07
CA GLY A 70 47.59 -41.75 -11.76
C GLY A 70 46.52 -41.04 -10.93
N LEU A 71 45.85 -41.75 -10.01
CA LEU A 71 44.76 -41.21 -9.19
C LEU A 71 45.24 -40.43 -7.95
N LEU A 72 46.46 -40.73 -7.46
CA LEU A 72 47.07 -40.15 -6.25
C LEU A 72 47.09 -38.60 -6.22
N PRO A 73 47.49 -37.88 -7.30
CA PRO A 73 47.51 -36.42 -7.31
C PRO A 73 46.12 -35.78 -7.15
N SER A 74 45.13 -36.23 -7.92
CA SER A 74 43.76 -35.69 -7.88
C SER A 74 43.08 -35.93 -6.53
N LEU A 75 43.36 -37.08 -5.90
CA LEU A 75 42.88 -37.36 -4.55
C LEU A 75 43.52 -36.42 -3.51
N GLN A 76 44.81 -36.11 -3.62
CA GLN A 76 45.45 -35.12 -2.74
C GLN A 76 44.87 -33.71 -2.94
N GLU A 77 44.54 -33.34 -4.17
CA GLU A 77 43.92 -32.04 -4.50
C GLU A 77 42.50 -31.87 -3.92
N LEU A 78 41.74 -32.97 -3.85
CA LEU A 78 40.46 -33.05 -3.12
C LEU A 78 40.61 -33.11 -1.58
N GLY A 79 41.84 -33.07 -1.07
CA GLY A 79 42.13 -33.14 0.36
C GLY A 79 41.94 -34.53 0.97
N PHE A 80 41.96 -35.59 0.16
CA PHE A 80 41.88 -36.97 0.61
C PHE A 80 43.14 -37.36 1.37
N GLN A 81 42.98 -37.68 2.65
CA GLN A 81 44.09 -38.05 3.52
C GLN A 81 44.32 -39.56 3.45
N ILE A 82 45.29 -39.98 2.64
CA ILE A 82 45.64 -41.39 2.43
C ILE A 82 46.23 -41.98 3.72
N ILE A 83 45.72 -43.15 4.12
CA ILE A 83 46.14 -43.94 5.27
C ILE A 83 46.97 -45.14 4.80
N GLU A 84 46.53 -45.82 3.73
CA GLU A 84 47.13 -47.05 3.22
C GLU A 84 46.95 -47.15 1.70
N THR A 85 47.98 -47.62 0.99
CA THR A 85 47.90 -48.00 -0.43
C THR A 85 48.33 -49.45 -0.59
N ASN A 86 47.43 -50.31 -1.06
CA ASN A 86 47.74 -51.71 -1.38
C ASN A 86 47.78 -51.88 -2.90
N SER A 87 49.00 -51.99 -3.43
CA SER A 87 49.28 -52.18 -4.86
C SER A 87 48.97 -53.57 -5.39
N THR A 88 48.68 -54.54 -4.52
CA THR A 88 48.34 -55.92 -4.91
C THR A 88 46.86 -56.07 -5.28
N ASP A 89 45.99 -55.40 -4.50
CA ASP A 89 44.53 -55.45 -4.67
C ASP A 89 43.96 -54.20 -5.34
N ASN A 90 44.83 -53.30 -5.84
CA ASN A 90 44.47 -52.05 -6.50
C ASN A 90 43.57 -51.14 -5.63
N GLN A 91 43.92 -50.96 -4.34
CA GLN A 91 43.15 -50.14 -3.38
C GLN A 91 43.94 -49.01 -2.69
N ILE A 92 43.28 -47.88 -2.47
CA ILE A 92 43.71 -46.76 -1.61
C ILE A 92 42.68 -46.59 -0.50
N LYS A 93 43.11 -46.48 0.76
CA LYS A 93 42.25 -46.17 1.91
C LYS A 93 42.59 -44.81 2.48
N GLY A 94 41.59 -44.00 2.82
CA GLY A 94 41.81 -42.64 3.30
C GLY A 94 40.57 -41.94 3.84
N PHE A 95 40.74 -40.69 4.29
CA PHE A 95 39.66 -39.84 4.80
C PHE A 95 39.40 -38.62 3.89
N LEU A 96 38.17 -38.47 3.39
CA LEU A 96 37.73 -37.31 2.59
C LEU A 96 36.88 -36.34 3.44
N PRO A 97 36.97 -35.00 3.27
CA PRO A 97 36.05 -34.07 3.91
C PRO A 97 34.59 -34.29 3.50
N ILE A 98 33.65 -34.30 4.45
CA ILE A 98 32.21 -34.51 4.18
C ILE A 98 31.63 -33.39 3.30
N GLN A 99 32.22 -32.20 3.37
CA GLN A 99 31.88 -31.03 2.54
C GLN A 99 32.23 -31.21 1.06
N ARG A 100 32.92 -32.29 0.69
CA ARG A 100 33.25 -32.69 -0.68
C ARG A 100 32.47 -33.93 -1.12
N ILE A 101 31.43 -34.32 -0.38
CA ILE A 101 30.55 -35.46 -0.67
C ILE A 101 29.10 -34.97 -0.66
N SER A 102 28.42 -35.07 -1.80
CA SER A 102 26.98 -34.84 -1.91
C SER A 102 26.18 -36.11 -1.52
N GLY A 103 24.95 -35.94 -1.03
CA GLY A 103 23.99 -37.05 -0.83
C GLY A 103 24.03 -37.79 0.51
N LEU A 104 24.39 -37.14 1.63
CA LEU A 104 24.53 -37.79 2.95
C LEU A 104 23.41 -37.49 3.97
N ALA A 105 22.23 -37.05 3.51
CA ALA A 105 21.13 -36.59 4.36
C ALA A 105 20.20 -37.70 4.92
N ASP A 106 20.06 -38.84 4.23
CA ASP A 106 18.95 -39.79 4.44
C ASP A 106 19.21 -40.92 5.44
N LEU A 107 19.91 -40.65 6.55
CA LEU A 107 20.39 -41.70 7.47
C LEU A 107 20.04 -41.46 8.95
N HIS A 108 18.74 -41.30 9.27
CA HIS A 108 18.21 -41.57 10.64
C HIS A 108 16.66 -41.72 10.72
N SER A 109 16.10 -42.88 10.34
CA SER A 109 14.73 -43.27 10.76
C SER A 109 14.41 -44.77 10.62
N SER A 110 14.88 -45.62 11.54
CA SER A 110 14.37 -47.01 11.67
C SER A 110 14.56 -47.64 13.07
N SER A 111 13.64 -47.37 14.00
CA SER A 111 13.40 -48.26 15.15
C SER A 111 11.99 -48.08 15.74
N SER A 112 11.00 -48.72 15.13
CA SER A 112 9.69 -48.99 15.73
C SER A 112 9.46 -50.50 15.88
N GLY A 113 8.80 -50.93 16.96
CA GLY A 113 8.62 -52.35 17.27
C GLY A 113 7.34 -52.64 18.05
N GLY A 114 6.28 -53.03 17.33
CA GLY A 114 4.99 -53.55 17.83
C GLY A 114 4.10 -52.53 18.56
N SER A 115 2.76 -52.56 18.45
CA SER A 115 1.86 -53.34 17.59
C SER A 115 0.42 -52.79 17.71
N GLY A 116 -0.45 -52.79 16.69
CA GLY A 116 -0.26 -53.27 15.31
C GLY A 116 -1.61 -53.64 14.66
N GLY A 117 -2.12 -52.77 13.78
CA GLY A 117 -3.38 -52.90 13.04
C GLY A 117 -3.21 -52.33 11.62
N VAL A 118 -3.77 -53.03 10.63
CA VAL A 118 -3.49 -52.90 9.19
C VAL A 118 -3.61 -51.45 8.68
N ASN A 119 -2.54 -50.93 8.06
CA ASN A 119 -2.52 -49.67 7.31
C ASN A 119 -1.95 -49.91 5.91
N SER A 120 -2.49 -49.23 4.88
CA SER A 120 -2.05 -49.37 3.48
C SER A 120 -2.13 -48.05 2.71
N GLY A 121 -0.98 -47.56 2.22
CA GLY A 121 -0.93 -46.60 1.10
C GLY A 121 -0.17 -45.29 1.35
N ASN A 122 1.16 -45.34 1.26
CA ASN A 122 2.11 -44.26 0.91
C ASN A 122 1.76 -42.79 1.22
N VAL A 123 2.48 -42.22 2.20
CA VAL A 123 2.72 -40.77 2.35
C VAL A 123 4.22 -40.51 2.21
N LEU A 124 4.60 -39.49 1.44
CA LEU A 124 5.99 -38.98 1.36
C LEU A 124 6.05 -37.60 2.04
N PRO A 125 6.94 -37.38 3.04
CA PRO A 125 7.07 -36.08 3.70
C PRO A 125 7.85 -35.07 2.84
N ALA A 126 7.67 -33.79 3.13
CA ALA A 126 8.10 -32.70 2.27
C ALA A 126 9.20 -31.82 2.87
N GLY A 127 10.07 -31.25 2.02
CA GLY A 127 10.79 -30.02 2.35
C GLY A 127 12.23 -29.87 1.85
N THR A 128 12.42 -29.57 0.57
CA THR A 128 13.21 -28.39 0.09
C THR A 128 13.02 -28.24 -1.42
N VAL A 129 13.08 -26.99 -1.93
CA VAL A 129 13.01 -26.71 -3.36
C VAL A 129 14.38 -26.92 -4.00
N GLU A 130 14.59 -28.09 -4.61
CA GLU A 130 15.54 -28.30 -5.70
C GLU A 130 14.76 -28.81 -6.92
N GLU A 131 15.22 -28.47 -8.13
CA GLU A 131 14.61 -28.95 -9.38
C GLU A 131 14.74 -30.47 -9.46
N GLN A 132 13.65 -31.17 -9.16
CA GLN A 132 13.60 -32.62 -9.24
C GLN A 132 13.56 -33.07 -10.71
N THR A 133 14.74 -33.11 -11.33
CA THR A 133 14.98 -33.81 -12.59
C THR A 133 14.93 -35.32 -12.32
N THR A 134 13.71 -35.83 -12.10
CA THR A 134 13.48 -37.25 -11.87
C THR A 134 13.91 -38.06 -13.08
N SER A 135 14.87 -38.95 -12.90
CA SER A 135 15.30 -39.89 -13.93
C SER A 135 14.14 -40.81 -14.32
N VAL A 136 13.67 -40.66 -15.55
CA VAL A 136 12.63 -41.50 -16.15
C VAL A 136 13.10 -42.97 -16.15
N PRO A 137 12.29 -43.93 -15.65
CA PRO A 137 12.59 -45.34 -15.82
C PRO A 137 12.62 -45.72 -17.30
N GLU A 138 13.73 -46.27 -17.79
CA GLU A 138 13.87 -46.65 -19.20
C GLU A 138 12.83 -47.69 -19.63
N SER A 139 11.85 -47.26 -20.44
CA SER A 139 11.59 -47.88 -21.74
C SER A 139 10.54 -47.08 -22.53
N ASN A 140 11.01 -46.04 -23.23
CA ASN A 140 10.22 -45.30 -24.21
C ASN A 140 9.86 -46.21 -25.40
N ASN A 141 8.71 -46.88 -25.33
CA ASN A 141 7.95 -47.35 -26.48
C ASN A 141 6.64 -46.56 -26.56
N ALA A 142 6.71 -45.47 -27.31
CA ALA A 142 5.63 -44.61 -27.78
C ALA A 142 4.20 -45.13 -27.55
N SER A 143 3.53 -44.64 -26.49
CA SER A 143 2.08 -44.75 -26.34
C SER A 143 1.40 -43.67 -27.19
N VAL A 144 1.53 -43.80 -28.52
CA VAL A 144 0.72 -43.01 -29.45
C VAL A 144 -0.67 -43.60 -29.43
N ILE A 145 -1.55 -43.00 -28.62
CA ILE A 145 -2.99 -43.24 -28.70
C ILE A 145 -3.39 -42.96 -30.16
N PRO A 146 -4.08 -43.89 -30.86
CA PRO A 146 -4.32 -43.78 -32.30
C PRO A 146 -5.47 -42.80 -32.63
N PHE A 147 -5.38 -41.56 -32.15
CA PHE A 147 -6.36 -40.51 -32.42
C PHE A 147 -6.05 -39.73 -33.70
N ASP A 148 -7.07 -39.59 -34.54
CA ASP A 148 -7.06 -38.69 -35.69
C ASP A 148 -7.55 -37.31 -35.25
N PHE A 149 -6.58 -36.45 -34.88
CA PHE A 149 -6.85 -35.08 -34.42
C PHE A 149 -7.62 -34.22 -35.43
N SER A 150 -7.74 -34.59 -36.71
CA SER A 150 -8.59 -33.83 -37.65
C SER A 150 -10.08 -33.93 -37.32
N LYS A 151 -10.51 -35.00 -36.62
CA LYS A 151 -11.89 -35.17 -36.15
C LYS A 151 -12.28 -34.14 -35.09
N LEU A 152 -11.31 -33.66 -34.31
CA LEU A 152 -11.54 -32.65 -33.28
C LEU A 152 -12.01 -31.32 -33.88
N GLN A 153 -11.44 -30.92 -35.02
CA GLN A 153 -11.76 -29.64 -35.65
C GLN A 153 -13.23 -29.55 -36.12
N ALA A 154 -13.84 -30.67 -36.52
CA ALA A 154 -15.25 -30.74 -36.85
C ALA A 154 -16.18 -30.62 -35.62
N PHE A 155 -15.72 -31.11 -34.46
CA PHE A 155 -16.42 -31.01 -33.18
C PHE A 155 -16.37 -29.58 -32.63
N THR A 156 -15.17 -29.01 -32.47
CA THR A 156 -14.97 -27.64 -31.95
C THR A 156 -15.68 -26.58 -32.78
N ASN A 157 -15.60 -26.65 -34.12
CA ASN A 157 -16.20 -25.64 -34.99
C ASN A 157 -17.74 -25.55 -34.86
N GLY A 158 -18.40 -26.61 -34.40
CA GLY A 158 -19.83 -26.56 -34.05
C GLY A 158 -20.13 -25.78 -32.78
N VAL A 159 -19.18 -25.73 -31.83
CA VAL A 159 -19.34 -25.09 -30.52
C VAL A 159 -18.85 -23.64 -30.54
N LYS A 160 -17.58 -23.39 -30.89
CA LYS A 160 -16.97 -22.04 -30.80
C LYS A 160 -17.46 -21.04 -31.84
N ALA A 161 -18.06 -21.49 -32.96
CA ALA A 161 -18.58 -20.60 -34.02
C ALA A 161 -20.11 -20.36 -33.98
N GLY A 162 -20.81 -20.89 -32.98
CA GLY A 162 -22.27 -20.85 -32.88
C GLY A 162 -22.86 -19.53 -32.33
N SER A 163 -24.18 -19.37 -32.46
CA SER A 163 -24.95 -18.25 -31.88
C SER A 163 -24.92 -18.15 -30.35
N TYR A 164 -24.29 -19.11 -29.68
CA TYR A 164 -24.25 -19.24 -28.22
C TYR A 164 -22.85 -19.11 -27.63
N LYS A 165 -21.86 -18.60 -28.39
CA LYS A 165 -20.45 -18.45 -27.96
C LYS A 165 -20.20 -17.63 -26.66
N LYS A 166 -21.23 -16.95 -26.14
CA LYS A 166 -21.19 -16.27 -24.83
C LYS A 166 -21.60 -17.18 -23.67
N LEU A 167 -22.02 -18.41 -23.93
CA LEU A 167 -22.35 -19.41 -22.93
C LEU A 167 -21.22 -20.45 -22.89
N SER A 168 -20.88 -20.94 -21.71
CA SER A 168 -20.02 -22.13 -21.58
C SER A 168 -20.58 -23.33 -22.36
N SER A 169 -19.72 -24.29 -22.62
CA SER A 169 -20.03 -25.61 -23.17
C SER A 169 -21.17 -26.30 -22.40
N ASN A 170 -21.17 -26.28 -21.06
CA ASN A 170 -22.27 -26.88 -20.27
C ASN A 170 -23.61 -26.15 -20.46
N LEU A 171 -23.63 -24.82 -20.44
CA LEU A 171 -24.88 -24.05 -20.64
C LEU A 171 -25.40 -24.18 -22.09
N SER A 172 -24.49 -24.23 -23.06
CA SER A 172 -24.80 -24.50 -24.46
C SER A 172 -25.37 -25.91 -24.67
N ALA A 173 -24.87 -26.92 -23.95
CA ALA A 173 -25.39 -28.28 -23.97
C ALA A 173 -26.84 -28.34 -23.43
N LEU A 174 -27.13 -27.68 -22.30
CA LEU A 174 -28.49 -27.58 -21.75
C LEU A 174 -29.50 -26.96 -22.75
N LEU A 175 -29.09 -25.94 -23.48
CA LEU A 175 -29.94 -25.24 -24.46
C LEU A 175 -30.17 -26.07 -25.73
N THR A 176 -29.14 -26.73 -26.24
CA THR A 176 -29.19 -27.43 -27.54
C THR A 176 -29.73 -28.85 -27.44
N GLY A 177 -29.72 -29.46 -26.25
CA GLY A 177 -29.99 -30.89 -26.08
C GLY A 177 -28.93 -31.78 -26.73
N SER A 178 -27.83 -31.18 -27.21
CA SER A 178 -26.67 -31.92 -27.68
C SER A 178 -25.90 -32.41 -26.46
N ASN A 179 -25.77 -33.74 -26.33
CA ASN A 179 -24.73 -34.31 -25.50
C ASN A 179 -23.36 -33.92 -26.11
N VAL A 180 -22.84 -32.74 -25.77
CA VAL A 180 -21.44 -32.38 -26.08
C VAL A 180 -20.49 -33.33 -25.33
N PHE A 181 -20.98 -33.88 -24.20
CA PHE A 181 -20.38 -34.95 -23.40
C PHE A 181 -20.74 -36.37 -23.88
N ASN A 182 -20.99 -36.61 -25.17
CA ASN A 182 -21.49 -37.94 -25.60
C ASN A 182 -20.41 -39.02 -25.58
N SER A 183 -20.23 -39.58 -24.38
CA SER A 183 -19.78 -40.93 -24.09
C SER A 183 -19.85 -41.90 -25.27
N GLN A 184 -18.78 -42.66 -25.46
CA GLN A 184 -18.97 -44.04 -25.85
C GLN A 184 -19.85 -44.72 -24.80
N THR A 185 -21.00 -45.26 -25.19
CA THR A 185 -22.01 -45.87 -24.31
C THR A 185 -21.54 -47.14 -23.57
N ASN A 186 -20.25 -47.47 -23.67
CA ASN A 186 -19.59 -48.65 -23.12
C ASN A 186 -18.41 -48.29 -22.20
N SER A 187 -18.12 -47.00 -21.95
CA SER A 187 -17.08 -46.61 -20.99
C SER A 187 -17.50 -46.98 -19.55
N PRO A 188 -16.59 -47.51 -18.70
CA PRO A 188 -16.86 -47.68 -17.27
C PRO A 188 -16.84 -46.35 -16.50
N LEU A 189 -16.39 -45.27 -17.14
CA LEU A 189 -16.35 -43.92 -16.57
C LEU A 189 -17.57 -43.12 -17.01
N LYS A 190 -18.15 -42.39 -16.05
CA LYS A 190 -19.29 -41.50 -16.28
C LYS A 190 -18.83 -40.05 -16.31
N VAL A 191 -19.44 -39.24 -17.17
CA VAL A 191 -19.41 -37.78 -17.04
C VAL A 191 -20.52 -37.41 -16.07
N GLU A 192 -20.16 -36.85 -14.93
CA GLU A 192 -21.12 -36.36 -13.93
C GLU A 192 -21.39 -34.85 -14.17
N SER A 193 -22.15 -34.20 -13.29
CA SER A 193 -22.64 -32.84 -13.55
C SER A 193 -22.73 -31.98 -12.30
N ALA A 194 -21.71 -31.14 -12.10
CA ALA A 194 -21.69 -30.03 -11.15
C ALA A 194 -22.69 -28.90 -11.47
N LEU A 195 -23.71 -29.14 -12.31
CA LEU A 195 -24.73 -28.15 -12.65
C LEU A 195 -25.79 -28.06 -11.54
N GLN A 196 -25.85 -26.91 -10.88
CA GLN A 196 -26.94 -26.57 -9.96
C GLN A 196 -28.24 -26.29 -10.76
N THR A 197 -29.01 -27.34 -11.03
CA THR A 197 -30.33 -27.25 -11.68
C THR A 197 -31.45 -27.34 -10.66
N THR A 198 -32.51 -26.56 -10.87
CA THR A 198 -33.70 -26.52 -10.03
C THR A 198 -34.94 -26.87 -10.87
N THR A 199 -36.12 -26.95 -10.24
CA THR A 199 -37.38 -27.07 -10.98
C THR A 199 -37.74 -25.82 -11.81
N THR A 200 -37.08 -24.68 -11.56
CA THR A 200 -37.35 -23.39 -12.22
C THR A 200 -36.28 -22.96 -13.22
N GLY A 201 -35.07 -23.53 -13.16
CA GLY A 201 -33.95 -23.10 -14.01
C GLY A 201 -32.61 -23.75 -13.70
N VAL A 202 -31.54 -23.06 -14.05
CA VAL A 202 -30.15 -23.40 -13.73
C VAL A 202 -29.47 -22.21 -13.06
N ALA A 203 -28.68 -22.44 -12.02
CA ALA A 203 -27.87 -21.39 -11.40
C ALA A 203 -26.71 -21.02 -12.32
N ILE A 204 -26.49 -19.72 -12.51
CA ILE A 204 -25.50 -19.17 -13.44
C ILE A 204 -24.60 -18.14 -12.76
N GLU A 205 -23.45 -17.92 -13.38
CA GLU A 205 -22.61 -16.74 -13.19
C GLU A 205 -22.54 -16.02 -14.53
N ALA A 206 -23.21 -14.87 -14.62
CA ALA A 206 -23.22 -14.01 -15.79
C ALA A 206 -22.27 -12.83 -15.58
N ILE A 207 -21.28 -12.69 -16.46
CA ILE A 207 -20.25 -11.67 -16.36
C ILE A 207 -20.63 -10.49 -17.27
N ALA A 208 -20.73 -9.30 -16.69
CA ALA A 208 -20.99 -8.07 -17.41
C ALA A 208 -19.82 -7.66 -18.31
N ASP A 209 -20.11 -7.04 -19.46
CA ASP A 209 -19.10 -6.50 -20.38
C ASP A 209 -18.62 -5.10 -19.97
N THR A 210 -19.52 -4.25 -19.46
CA THR A 210 -19.16 -2.94 -18.88
C THR A 210 -20.10 -2.50 -17.76
N ASN A 211 -21.42 -2.63 -17.94
CA ASN A 211 -22.42 -2.17 -16.97
C ASN A 211 -23.18 -3.33 -16.31
N SER A 212 -22.74 -3.73 -15.12
CA SER A 212 -23.33 -4.85 -14.36
C SER A 212 -24.78 -4.61 -13.94
N TYR A 213 -25.17 -3.36 -13.67
CA TYR A 213 -26.55 -3.01 -13.33
C TYR A 213 -27.49 -3.12 -14.54
N GLN A 214 -27.00 -2.80 -15.75
CA GLN A 214 -27.77 -3.03 -16.98
C GLN A 214 -27.97 -4.53 -17.21
N LEU A 215 -26.89 -5.33 -17.15
CA LEU A 215 -27.00 -6.78 -17.33
C LEU A 215 -27.94 -7.41 -16.30
N LEU A 216 -27.86 -7.01 -15.02
CA LEU A 216 -28.77 -7.47 -13.97
C LEU A 216 -30.24 -7.23 -14.33
N ALA A 217 -30.60 -6.01 -14.78
CA ALA A 217 -31.97 -5.67 -15.16
C ALA A 217 -32.46 -6.45 -16.41
N GLU A 218 -31.57 -6.68 -17.37
CA GLU A 218 -31.86 -7.51 -18.56
C GLU A 218 -32.07 -8.98 -18.18
N LEU A 219 -31.24 -9.56 -17.31
CA LEU A 219 -31.39 -10.93 -16.79
C LEU A 219 -32.66 -11.10 -15.95
N GLN A 220 -33.01 -10.11 -15.10
CA GLN A 220 -34.27 -10.10 -14.36
C GLN A 220 -35.49 -10.09 -15.31
N THR A 221 -35.39 -9.37 -16.44
CA THR A 221 -36.43 -9.40 -17.50
C THR A 221 -36.53 -10.77 -18.17
N LEU A 222 -35.43 -11.52 -18.25
CA LEU A 222 -35.38 -12.92 -18.69
C LEU A 222 -35.79 -13.94 -17.61
N GLY A 223 -36.18 -13.48 -16.42
CA GLY A 223 -36.72 -14.31 -15.33
C GLY A 223 -35.69 -14.79 -14.30
N LEU A 224 -34.51 -14.16 -14.20
CA LEU A 224 -33.51 -14.46 -13.18
C LEU A 224 -34.09 -14.35 -11.75
N GLN A 225 -33.95 -15.42 -10.97
CA GLN A 225 -34.36 -15.55 -9.56
C GLN A 225 -33.12 -15.51 -8.65
N ASN A 226 -33.31 -15.12 -7.38
CA ASN A 226 -32.25 -14.99 -6.36
C ASN A 226 -31.01 -14.24 -6.88
N ALA A 227 -31.24 -13.11 -7.56
CA ALA A 227 -30.19 -12.39 -8.25
C ALA A 227 -29.27 -11.64 -7.27
N SER A 228 -28.00 -12.06 -7.19
CA SER A 228 -26.94 -11.40 -6.42
C SER A 228 -25.91 -10.79 -7.38
N LEU A 229 -25.55 -9.52 -7.17
CA LEU A 229 -24.57 -8.80 -7.98
C LEU A 229 -23.37 -8.41 -7.11
N PHE A 230 -22.17 -8.77 -7.55
CA PHE A 230 -20.92 -8.27 -6.99
C PHE A 230 -19.90 -8.00 -8.10
N GLY A 231 -19.37 -6.78 -8.15
CA GLY A 231 -18.43 -6.36 -9.20
C GLY A 231 -19.04 -6.49 -10.61
N ARG A 232 -18.51 -7.45 -11.38
CA ARG A 232 -18.99 -7.79 -12.74
C ARG A 232 -19.81 -9.09 -12.80
N ILE A 233 -19.89 -9.85 -11.71
CA ILE A 233 -20.59 -11.15 -11.68
C ILE A 233 -22.01 -10.96 -11.15
N ILE A 234 -22.98 -11.48 -11.89
CA ILE A 234 -24.34 -11.72 -11.41
C ILE A 234 -24.52 -13.23 -11.21
N SER A 235 -24.77 -13.64 -9.97
CA SER A 235 -25.20 -15.00 -9.62
C SER A 235 -26.74 -15.06 -9.50
N GLY A 236 -27.33 -16.21 -9.79
CA GLY A 236 -28.76 -16.46 -9.61
C GLY A 236 -29.29 -17.58 -10.52
N VAL A 237 -30.57 -17.94 -10.39
CA VAL A 237 -31.20 -19.04 -11.15
C VAL A 237 -31.97 -18.49 -12.35
N ILE A 238 -31.58 -18.86 -13.57
CA ILE A 238 -32.25 -18.44 -14.82
C ILE A 238 -33.06 -19.59 -15.44
N PRO A 239 -34.27 -19.35 -15.99
CA PRO A 239 -35.02 -20.37 -16.71
C PRO A 239 -34.25 -20.91 -17.92
N LEU A 240 -34.26 -22.25 -18.11
CA LEU A 240 -33.57 -22.90 -19.23
C LEU A 240 -34.01 -22.37 -20.61
N SER A 241 -35.30 -22.01 -20.74
CA SER A 241 -35.86 -21.40 -21.95
C SER A 241 -35.26 -20.03 -22.29
N SER A 242 -34.66 -19.34 -21.32
CA SER A 242 -34.12 -17.99 -21.48
C SER A 242 -32.64 -17.98 -21.91
N LEU A 243 -31.92 -19.10 -21.81
CA LEU A 243 -30.48 -19.19 -22.14
C LEU A 243 -30.16 -18.68 -23.56
N GLY A 244 -30.99 -19.04 -24.55
CA GLY A 244 -30.82 -18.59 -25.93
C GLY A 244 -31.03 -17.08 -26.13
N GLN A 245 -31.86 -16.44 -25.30
CA GLN A 245 -32.02 -14.98 -25.31
C GLN A 245 -30.87 -14.30 -24.57
N MET A 246 -30.45 -14.85 -23.43
CA MET A 246 -29.32 -14.39 -22.63
C MET A 246 -28.02 -14.32 -23.46
N ALA A 247 -27.74 -15.36 -24.25
CA ALA A 247 -26.56 -15.41 -25.14
C ALA A 247 -26.47 -14.26 -26.16
N ASN A 248 -27.60 -13.61 -26.48
CA ASN A 248 -27.69 -12.52 -27.45
C ASN A 248 -27.66 -11.13 -26.79
N LEU A 249 -27.62 -11.02 -25.46
CA LEU A 249 -27.49 -9.73 -24.78
C LEU A 249 -26.14 -9.07 -25.12
N SER A 250 -26.15 -7.78 -25.43
CA SER A 250 -24.92 -7.01 -25.66
C SER A 250 -24.19 -6.69 -24.36
N SER A 251 -24.92 -6.53 -23.26
CA SER A 251 -24.38 -6.25 -21.90
C SER A 251 -23.66 -7.46 -21.27
N LEU A 252 -23.98 -8.67 -21.72
CA LEU A 252 -23.33 -9.91 -21.30
C LEU A 252 -21.97 -10.06 -21.99
N ARG A 253 -20.91 -10.34 -21.25
CA ARG A 253 -19.63 -10.75 -21.83
C ARG A 253 -19.64 -12.25 -22.12
N PHE A 254 -19.77 -13.04 -21.06
CA PHE A 254 -20.01 -14.48 -21.09
C PHE A 254 -20.80 -14.91 -19.84
N ALA A 255 -21.35 -16.12 -19.87
CA ALA A 255 -21.98 -16.78 -18.73
C ALA A 255 -21.56 -18.24 -18.65
N ARG A 256 -21.39 -18.72 -17.41
CA ARG A 256 -21.15 -20.13 -17.06
C ARG A 256 -22.15 -20.57 -15.99
N PRO A 257 -22.24 -21.86 -15.65
CA PRO A 257 -23.00 -22.30 -14.49
C PRO A 257 -22.38 -21.72 -13.21
N ALA A 258 -23.19 -21.43 -12.21
CA ALA A 258 -22.72 -21.41 -10.84
C ALA A 258 -22.54 -22.88 -10.45
N TYR A 259 -21.38 -23.45 -10.76
CA TYR A 259 -21.06 -24.84 -10.46
C TYR A 259 -21.33 -25.12 -8.98
N LYS A 260 -21.79 -26.34 -8.66
CA LYS A 260 -22.01 -26.75 -7.27
C LYS A 260 -20.67 -26.64 -6.54
N PRO A 261 -20.52 -25.73 -5.56
CA PRO A 261 -19.27 -25.62 -4.83
C PRO A 261 -19.08 -26.86 -3.95
N VAL A 262 -17.83 -27.05 -3.53
CA VAL A 262 -17.44 -28.17 -2.69
C VAL A 262 -17.21 -27.64 -1.28
N THR A 263 -17.92 -28.20 -0.30
CA THR A 263 -17.46 -28.15 1.09
C THR A 263 -16.27 -29.09 1.23
N ASN A 264 -15.30 -28.73 2.07
CA ASN A 264 -14.09 -29.54 2.28
C ASN A 264 -14.35 -30.78 3.15
N LYS A 265 -15.29 -31.62 2.71
CA LYS A 265 -15.63 -32.93 3.29
C LYS A 265 -14.64 -34.01 2.85
N PHE A 266 -14.15 -34.80 3.79
CA PHE A 266 -13.37 -36.02 3.52
C PHE A 266 -14.29 -37.26 3.57
N ASP A 267 -14.33 -38.06 2.50
CA ASP A 267 -15.24 -39.22 2.38
C ASP A 267 -14.48 -40.46 1.83
N TYR A 268 -13.46 -40.91 2.56
CA TYR A 268 -12.50 -41.91 2.08
C TYR A 268 -12.64 -43.33 2.70
N LEU A 269 -13.37 -43.49 3.81
CA LEU A 269 -13.36 -44.75 4.57
C LEU A 269 -14.50 -45.71 4.18
N GLY A 270 -14.25 -46.51 3.14
CA GLY A 270 -15.15 -47.54 2.58
C GLY A 270 -15.58 -48.70 3.50
N THR A 271 -15.44 -48.58 4.83
CA THR A 271 -15.97 -49.50 5.84
C THR A 271 -16.52 -48.81 7.09
N SER A 272 -16.67 -47.49 7.11
CA SER A 272 -17.16 -46.77 8.30
C SER A 272 -18.64 -47.11 8.58
N PRO A 273 -19.07 -47.25 9.85
CA PRO A 273 -20.50 -47.27 10.15
C PRO A 273 -21.17 -46.00 9.60
N GLY A 274 -22.28 -46.17 8.89
CA GLY A 274 -22.98 -45.08 8.22
C GLY A 274 -23.45 -43.96 9.17
N PRO A 275 -23.86 -42.80 8.64
CA PRO A 275 -24.09 -41.58 9.41
C PRO A 275 -24.96 -41.81 10.65
N VAL A 276 -24.38 -41.54 11.82
CA VAL A 276 -25.02 -41.71 13.12
C VAL A 276 -25.56 -40.35 13.56
N THR A 277 -26.87 -40.28 13.83
CA THR A 277 -27.46 -39.12 14.52
C THR A 277 -27.50 -39.41 16.01
N ASN A 278 -26.77 -38.64 16.80
CA ASN A 278 -26.82 -38.70 18.25
C ASN A 278 -27.93 -37.78 18.78
N THR A 279 -28.48 -38.11 19.96
CA THR A 279 -29.49 -37.27 20.64
C THR A 279 -29.01 -36.89 22.03
N GLY A 280 -28.53 -35.66 22.19
CA GLY A 280 -27.99 -35.13 23.44
C GLY A 280 -26.67 -34.41 23.23
N SER A 281 -26.18 -33.74 24.27
CA SER A 281 -25.04 -32.83 24.14
C SER A 281 -23.72 -33.54 23.82
N VAL A 282 -22.94 -32.88 22.98
CA VAL A 282 -21.63 -33.26 22.47
C VAL A 282 -20.61 -32.21 22.96
N THR A 283 -19.32 -32.54 22.91
CA THR A 283 -18.25 -31.57 23.12
C THR A 283 -17.06 -31.98 22.25
N SER A 284 -16.74 -31.12 21.28
CA SER A 284 -15.62 -31.26 20.36
C SER A 284 -14.30 -31.49 21.11
N GLN A 285 -13.61 -32.58 20.77
CA GLN A 285 -12.25 -32.87 21.24
C GLN A 285 -11.26 -31.79 20.81
N GLY A 286 -11.57 -31.04 19.75
CA GLY A 286 -10.81 -29.88 19.27
C GLY A 286 -10.64 -28.80 20.33
N ASP A 287 -11.65 -28.62 21.19
CA ASP A 287 -11.62 -27.70 22.32
C ASP A 287 -10.41 -27.95 23.24
N LYS A 288 -10.15 -29.23 23.53
CA LYS A 288 -9.00 -29.68 24.34
C LYS A 288 -7.70 -29.72 23.52
N ALA A 289 -7.76 -30.14 22.26
CA ALA A 289 -6.59 -30.23 21.37
C ALA A 289 -5.88 -28.88 21.21
N GLN A 290 -6.65 -27.80 20.96
CA GLN A 290 -6.12 -26.42 20.89
C GLN A 290 -6.12 -25.67 22.24
N ARG A 291 -6.43 -26.36 23.35
CA ARG A 291 -6.39 -25.86 24.74
C ARG A 291 -7.31 -24.66 25.03
N SER A 292 -8.47 -24.64 24.38
CA SER A 292 -9.51 -23.61 24.59
C SER A 292 -10.23 -23.77 25.93
N ASP A 293 -10.42 -25.00 26.41
CA ASP A 293 -10.87 -25.33 27.77
C ASP A 293 -10.03 -24.63 28.87
N ILE A 294 -8.70 -24.72 28.73
CA ILE A 294 -7.72 -24.09 29.60
C ILE A 294 -7.78 -22.57 29.44
N ALA A 295 -7.86 -22.06 28.20
CA ALA A 295 -7.97 -20.64 27.93
C ALA A 295 -9.21 -19.99 28.58
N ARG A 296 -10.39 -20.62 28.44
CA ARG A 296 -11.64 -20.19 29.08
C ARG A 296 -11.52 -20.12 30.60
N THR A 297 -10.96 -21.18 31.20
CA THR A 297 -10.77 -21.28 32.65
C THR A 297 -9.75 -20.26 33.17
N THR A 298 -8.57 -20.15 32.54
CA THR A 298 -7.47 -19.28 32.97
C THR A 298 -7.80 -17.79 32.81
N PHE A 299 -8.47 -17.41 31.73
CA PHE A 299 -8.71 -16.00 31.42
C PHE A 299 -10.12 -15.51 31.73
N SER A 300 -11.01 -16.40 32.21
CA SER A 300 -12.44 -16.13 32.46
C SER A 300 -13.15 -15.61 31.21
N VAL A 301 -13.01 -16.37 30.13
CA VAL A 301 -13.59 -16.07 28.81
C VAL A 301 -14.48 -17.20 28.31
N ASN A 302 -15.40 -16.87 27.40
CA ASN A 302 -16.31 -17.77 26.71
C ASN A 302 -16.78 -17.24 25.34
N GLY A 303 -16.30 -16.09 24.86
CA GLY A 303 -16.71 -15.46 23.60
C GLY A 303 -17.85 -14.43 23.73
N ALA A 304 -18.39 -14.21 24.94
CA ALA A 304 -19.51 -13.29 25.12
C ALA A 304 -19.23 -11.86 24.65
N GLY A 305 -20.18 -11.29 23.90
CA GLY A 305 -20.07 -9.98 23.26
C GLY A 305 -19.44 -10.01 21.86
N VAL A 306 -19.07 -11.18 21.35
CA VAL A 306 -18.54 -11.36 19.98
C VAL A 306 -19.57 -12.11 19.14
N THR A 307 -19.87 -11.58 17.94
CA THR A 307 -20.65 -12.30 16.93
C THR A 307 -19.70 -12.98 15.95
N ILE A 308 -19.95 -14.26 15.66
CA ILE A 308 -19.21 -15.07 14.69
C ILE A 308 -20.16 -15.42 13.53
N GLY A 309 -19.80 -15.03 12.32
CA GLY A 309 -20.54 -15.40 11.10
C GLY A 309 -19.96 -16.66 10.46
N VAL A 310 -20.83 -17.56 9.99
CA VAL A 310 -20.48 -18.80 9.30
C VAL A 310 -21.05 -18.77 7.89
N LEU A 311 -20.22 -19.13 6.92
CA LEU A 311 -20.54 -19.32 5.51
C LEU A 311 -20.29 -20.78 5.15
N SER A 312 -21.34 -21.50 4.76
CA SER A 312 -21.27 -22.92 4.37
C SER A 312 -22.49 -23.25 3.50
N ASP A 313 -22.82 -24.52 3.30
CA ASP A 313 -23.95 -24.93 2.47
C ASP A 313 -25.30 -24.49 3.07
N SER A 314 -25.57 -24.85 4.32
CA SER A 314 -26.89 -24.72 4.95
C SER A 314 -26.83 -24.80 6.48
N TYR A 315 -27.92 -24.40 7.13
CA TYR A 315 -28.08 -24.41 8.59
C TYR A 315 -29.19 -25.34 9.08
N ASN A 316 -30.36 -25.37 8.45
CA ASN A 316 -31.47 -26.22 8.92
C ASN A 316 -32.32 -26.83 7.79
N ASN A 317 -31.67 -27.24 6.70
CA ASN A 317 -32.22 -27.99 5.58
C ASN A 317 -32.65 -29.41 5.98
N LEU A 318 -31.86 -30.12 6.80
CA LEU A 318 -32.21 -31.45 7.30
C LEU A 318 -33.15 -31.38 8.52
N GLY A 319 -33.29 -30.20 9.10
CA GLY A 319 -33.84 -30.00 10.43
C GLY A 319 -32.86 -30.44 11.53
N GLY A 320 -33.18 -30.09 12.77
CA GLY A 320 -32.39 -30.47 13.95
C GLY A 320 -31.94 -29.29 14.80
N ALA A 321 -31.82 -28.08 14.25
CA ALA A 321 -31.29 -26.93 15.00
C ALA A 321 -32.05 -26.60 16.30
N ALA A 322 -33.37 -26.81 16.33
CA ALA A 322 -34.16 -26.66 17.56
C ALA A 322 -33.88 -27.73 18.63
N SER A 323 -33.44 -28.92 18.23
CA SER A 323 -32.96 -29.98 19.12
C SER A 323 -31.59 -29.63 19.67
N ASP A 324 -30.66 -29.18 18.81
CA ASP A 324 -29.29 -28.79 19.18
C ASP A 324 -29.29 -27.63 20.19
N VAL A 325 -30.20 -26.65 20.01
CA VAL A 325 -30.44 -25.57 20.98
C VAL A 325 -31.05 -26.09 22.30
N ALA A 326 -31.81 -27.19 22.27
CA ALA A 326 -32.42 -27.79 23.45
C ALA A 326 -31.47 -28.72 24.22
N SER A 327 -30.49 -29.34 23.55
CA SER A 327 -29.40 -30.10 24.18
C SER A 327 -28.26 -29.20 24.67
N GLY A 328 -28.07 -28.04 24.06
CA GLY A 328 -27.03 -27.07 24.41
C GLY A 328 -25.80 -27.08 23.50
N ASP A 329 -25.92 -27.70 22.32
CA ASP A 329 -24.85 -27.76 21.30
C ASP A 329 -24.90 -26.54 20.36
N LEU A 330 -26.00 -25.77 20.40
CA LEU A 330 -26.12 -24.46 19.77
C LEU A 330 -26.69 -23.42 20.75
N PRO A 331 -26.31 -22.14 20.61
CA PRO A 331 -26.88 -21.07 21.40
C PRO A 331 -28.29 -20.72 20.94
N THR A 332 -29.15 -20.28 21.86
CA THR A 332 -30.44 -19.69 21.51
C THR A 332 -30.25 -18.40 20.70
N GLY A 333 -30.95 -18.27 19.57
CA GLY A 333 -31.00 -17.01 18.81
C GLY A 333 -29.91 -16.83 17.75
N VAL A 334 -29.48 -17.93 17.10
CA VAL A 334 -28.64 -17.89 15.88
C VAL A 334 -29.27 -16.96 14.83
N ILE A 335 -28.49 -16.03 14.29
CA ILE A 335 -28.93 -15.06 13.28
C ILE A 335 -28.75 -15.66 11.88
N VAL A 336 -29.78 -16.30 11.35
CA VAL A 336 -29.80 -16.77 9.96
C VAL A 336 -30.17 -15.60 9.06
N LEU A 337 -29.20 -15.09 8.27
CA LEU A 337 -29.45 -14.06 7.26
C LEU A 337 -30.02 -14.66 5.97
N ASP A 338 -29.47 -15.82 5.59
CA ASP A 338 -29.96 -16.62 4.46
C ASP A 338 -29.58 -18.11 4.66
N ASP A 339 -30.41 -19.03 4.17
CA ASP A 339 -30.19 -20.48 4.25
C ASP A 339 -30.59 -21.12 2.92
N PHE A 340 -29.87 -22.15 2.49
CA PHE A 340 -30.03 -22.71 1.15
C PHE A 340 -31.43 -23.29 0.95
N ALA A 341 -32.00 -23.13 -0.25
CA ALA A 341 -33.43 -23.40 -0.45
C ALA A 341 -33.84 -24.88 -0.27
N SER A 342 -32.96 -25.81 -0.64
CA SER A 342 -33.18 -27.26 -0.46
C SER A 342 -31.96 -28.09 -0.82
N GLY A 343 -31.72 -29.18 -0.09
CA GLY A 343 -30.70 -30.18 -0.44
C GLY A 343 -29.30 -29.91 0.13
N GLY A 344 -29.19 -28.94 1.03
CA GLY A 344 -28.01 -28.79 1.88
C GLY A 344 -27.89 -29.89 2.94
N SER A 345 -26.68 -30.07 3.44
CA SER A 345 -26.26 -31.12 4.38
C SER A 345 -26.19 -30.66 5.85
N ASP A 346 -26.51 -29.40 6.10
CA ASP A 346 -26.35 -28.67 7.37
C ASP A 346 -24.88 -28.59 7.87
N GLU A 347 -23.88 -28.68 6.99
CA GLU A 347 -22.45 -28.60 7.37
C GLU A 347 -22.14 -27.28 8.14
N GLY A 348 -22.76 -26.18 7.74
CA GLY A 348 -22.69 -24.90 8.46
C GLY A 348 -23.23 -24.94 9.88
N ARG A 349 -24.21 -25.80 10.18
CA ARG A 349 -24.66 -26.05 11.56
C ARG A 349 -23.66 -26.88 12.34
N ALA A 350 -23.02 -27.86 11.71
CA ALA A 350 -21.95 -28.65 12.33
C ALA A 350 -20.73 -27.76 12.68
N MET A 351 -20.33 -26.85 11.80
CA MET A 351 -19.32 -25.82 12.09
C MET A 351 -19.72 -24.97 13.31
N MET A 352 -21.00 -24.59 13.43
CA MET A 352 -21.49 -23.82 14.58
C MET A 352 -21.43 -24.58 15.91
N GLN A 353 -21.60 -25.91 15.92
CA GLN A 353 -21.42 -26.72 17.14
C GLN A 353 -19.95 -26.66 17.61
N ILE A 354 -18.99 -26.83 16.67
CA ILE A 354 -17.55 -26.67 16.96
C ILE A 354 -17.23 -25.28 17.53
N ILE A 355 -17.80 -24.22 16.93
CA ILE A 355 -17.63 -22.85 17.43
C ILE A 355 -18.26 -22.69 18.82
N HIS A 356 -19.42 -23.30 19.07
CA HIS A 356 -20.11 -23.21 20.35
C HIS A 356 -19.32 -23.88 21.48
N ASP A 357 -18.71 -25.04 21.25
CA ASP A 357 -17.83 -25.69 22.24
C ASP A 357 -16.63 -24.81 22.62
N VAL A 358 -15.98 -24.22 21.61
CA VAL A 358 -14.80 -23.36 21.81
C VAL A 358 -15.18 -22.03 22.48
N ALA A 359 -16.28 -21.42 22.05
CA ALA A 359 -16.68 -20.07 22.47
C ALA A 359 -18.21 -19.97 22.74
N PRO A 360 -18.73 -20.64 23.80
CA PRO A 360 -20.17 -20.84 24.03
C PRO A 360 -20.98 -19.59 24.37
N GLY A 361 -20.32 -18.48 24.71
CA GLY A 361 -20.96 -17.18 24.92
C GLY A 361 -21.13 -16.35 23.64
N SER A 362 -20.57 -16.78 22.51
CA SER A 362 -20.62 -16.04 21.25
C SER A 362 -22.02 -16.04 20.64
N THR A 363 -22.40 -14.95 19.99
CA THR A 363 -23.57 -14.95 19.09
C THR A 363 -23.16 -15.58 17.78
N LEU A 364 -23.93 -16.55 17.26
CA LEU A 364 -23.66 -17.17 15.97
C LEU A 364 -24.59 -16.60 14.90
N ALA A 365 -24.09 -16.49 13.68
CA ALA A 365 -24.84 -16.04 12.52
C ALA A 365 -24.50 -16.89 11.28
N PHE A 366 -25.46 -17.02 10.37
CA PHE A 366 -25.34 -17.84 9.16
C PHE A 366 -25.69 -17.07 7.90
N HIS A 367 -25.01 -17.41 6.81
CA HIS A 367 -25.41 -17.12 5.44
C HIS A 367 -24.99 -18.30 4.57
N THR A 368 -25.83 -18.78 3.65
CA THR A 368 -25.39 -19.79 2.69
C THR A 368 -24.36 -19.20 1.71
N ALA A 369 -23.34 -19.98 1.35
CA ALA A 369 -22.38 -19.62 0.31
C ALA A 369 -22.73 -20.22 -1.07
N PHE A 370 -23.76 -21.08 -1.17
CA PHE A 370 -23.94 -22.00 -2.29
C PHE A 370 -24.63 -21.42 -3.54
N GLU A 371 -25.24 -20.23 -3.45
CA GLU A 371 -25.98 -19.60 -4.55
C GLU A 371 -25.09 -18.96 -5.66
N GLY A 372 -23.76 -19.08 -5.57
CA GLY A 372 -22.79 -18.61 -6.56
C GLY A 372 -21.84 -17.54 -6.01
N LEU A 373 -20.71 -17.31 -6.71
CA LEU A 373 -19.63 -16.43 -6.24
C LEU A 373 -20.09 -15.03 -5.79
N ALA A 374 -21.08 -14.42 -6.46
CA ALA A 374 -21.59 -13.10 -6.06
C ALA A 374 -22.46 -13.16 -4.80
N SER A 375 -23.18 -14.27 -4.55
CA SER A 375 -23.92 -14.47 -3.30
C SER A 375 -22.97 -14.73 -2.13
N PHE A 376 -21.93 -15.55 -2.32
CA PHE A 376 -20.88 -15.77 -1.33
C PHE A 376 -20.18 -14.44 -0.94
N ALA A 377 -19.73 -13.66 -1.92
CA ALA A 377 -19.08 -12.36 -1.68
C ALA A 377 -20.00 -11.37 -0.93
N ASN A 378 -21.29 -11.31 -1.28
CA ASN A 378 -22.27 -10.50 -0.56
C ASN A 378 -22.60 -11.07 0.84
N GLY A 379 -22.55 -12.38 1.03
CA GLY A 379 -22.75 -13.05 2.32
C GLY A 379 -21.68 -12.66 3.36
N ILE A 380 -20.42 -12.60 2.95
CA ILE A 380 -19.30 -12.07 3.75
C ILE A 380 -19.62 -10.66 4.25
N ILE A 381 -20.06 -9.78 3.33
CA ILE A 381 -20.41 -8.39 3.65
C ILE A 381 -21.64 -8.31 4.56
N ASN A 382 -22.68 -9.10 4.28
CA ASN A 382 -23.93 -9.12 5.06
C ASN A 382 -23.70 -9.61 6.50
N LEU A 383 -22.82 -10.60 6.72
CA LEU A 383 -22.44 -11.03 8.06
C LEU A 383 -21.68 -9.94 8.82
N ALA A 384 -20.71 -9.27 8.19
CA ALA A 384 -19.96 -8.17 8.81
C ALA A 384 -20.82 -6.92 9.11
N LYS A 385 -21.79 -6.62 8.23
CA LYS A 385 -22.66 -5.44 8.28
C LYS A 385 -23.43 -5.36 9.62
N PRO A 386 -23.54 -4.19 10.27
CA PRO A 386 -24.24 -4.05 11.55
C PRO A 386 -25.71 -4.51 11.51
N VAL A 387 -26.19 -5.07 12.63
CA VAL A 387 -27.59 -5.51 12.78
C VAL A 387 -28.60 -4.40 12.51
N ALA A 388 -28.30 -3.17 12.95
CA ALA A 388 -29.13 -1.99 12.67
C ALA A 388 -29.29 -1.66 11.16
N SER A 389 -28.41 -2.21 10.31
CA SER A 389 -28.41 -2.07 8.86
C SER A 389 -28.83 -3.37 8.13
N GLY A 390 -29.37 -4.35 8.87
CA GLY A 390 -29.85 -5.63 8.31
C GLY A 390 -28.75 -6.65 8.03
N GLY A 391 -27.63 -6.62 8.76
CA GLY A 391 -26.62 -7.70 8.77
C GLY A 391 -26.54 -8.41 10.12
N ALA A 392 -25.47 -9.16 10.38
CA ALA A 392 -25.26 -9.85 11.67
C ALA A 392 -24.32 -9.11 12.64
N GLY A 393 -23.53 -8.14 12.18
CA GLY A 393 -22.55 -7.42 12.98
C GLY A 393 -21.34 -8.26 13.41
N ALA A 394 -21.01 -9.30 12.64
CA ALA A 394 -19.92 -10.23 12.90
C ALA A 394 -18.58 -9.51 13.13
N LYS A 395 -17.76 -10.07 14.03
CA LYS A 395 -16.38 -9.63 14.34
C LYS A 395 -15.34 -10.71 14.00
N VAL A 396 -15.81 -11.92 13.79
CA VAL A 396 -15.10 -13.03 13.17
C VAL A 396 -16.04 -13.61 12.11
N ILE A 397 -15.53 -13.95 10.93
CA ILE A 397 -16.24 -14.71 9.90
C ILE A 397 -15.40 -15.94 9.58
N VAL A 398 -16.07 -17.06 9.31
CA VAL A 398 -15.44 -18.31 8.89
C VAL A 398 -16.21 -18.99 7.75
N ASP A 399 -15.48 -19.59 6.81
CA ASP A 399 -16.01 -20.44 5.75
C ASP A 399 -15.34 -21.82 5.67
N ASP A 400 -16.00 -22.75 4.99
CA ASP A 400 -15.55 -24.10 4.62
C ASP A 400 -15.66 -24.41 3.11
N VAL A 401 -15.96 -23.38 2.30
CA VAL A 401 -16.40 -23.52 0.90
C VAL A 401 -15.37 -22.96 -0.06
N PHE A 402 -15.09 -23.65 -1.16
CA PHE A 402 -14.40 -23.05 -2.31
C PHE A 402 -15.20 -23.24 -3.60
N TYR A 403 -15.01 -22.31 -4.54
CA TYR A 403 -15.61 -22.37 -5.86
C TYR A 403 -14.56 -22.74 -6.91
N PHE A 404 -14.88 -23.69 -7.80
CA PHE A 404 -13.97 -24.15 -8.85
C PHE A 404 -13.42 -23.00 -9.71
N ALA A 405 -14.26 -22.00 -9.98
CA ALA A 405 -13.96 -20.90 -10.88
C ALA A 405 -13.41 -19.63 -10.19
N GLU A 406 -12.88 -19.77 -8.97
CA GLU A 406 -12.02 -18.74 -8.36
C GLU A 406 -10.64 -18.70 -9.03
N PRO A 407 -10.04 -17.51 -9.23
CA PRO A 407 -8.76 -17.43 -9.91
C PRO A 407 -7.60 -17.99 -9.06
N PHE A 408 -6.69 -18.71 -9.71
CA PHE A 408 -5.43 -19.20 -9.13
C PHE A 408 -4.40 -18.07 -9.00
N PHE A 409 -4.36 -17.17 -9.97
CA PHE A 409 -3.28 -16.20 -10.17
C PHE A 409 -3.71 -14.74 -9.95
N GLN A 410 -4.93 -14.49 -9.46
CA GLN A 410 -5.51 -13.16 -9.26
C GLN A 410 -6.47 -13.18 -8.05
N ASP A 411 -6.67 -12.04 -7.39
CA ASP A 411 -7.67 -11.95 -6.32
C ASP A 411 -9.10 -11.90 -6.89
N GLY A 412 -9.81 -13.02 -6.78
CA GLY A 412 -11.22 -13.17 -7.17
C GLY A 412 -12.18 -12.34 -6.33
N ILE A 413 -13.45 -12.28 -6.73
CA ILE A 413 -14.43 -11.39 -6.06
C ILE A 413 -14.71 -11.76 -4.60
N VAL A 414 -14.58 -13.03 -4.22
CA VAL A 414 -14.72 -13.48 -2.82
C VAL A 414 -13.54 -12.94 -1.99
N THR A 415 -12.31 -13.05 -2.50
CA THR A 415 -11.12 -12.41 -1.91
C THR A 415 -11.32 -10.90 -1.75
N GLN A 416 -11.87 -10.22 -2.76
CA GLN A 416 -12.14 -8.78 -2.70
C GLN A 416 -13.18 -8.43 -1.60
N ALA A 417 -14.17 -9.29 -1.34
CA ALA A 417 -15.10 -9.13 -0.23
C ALA A 417 -14.45 -9.41 1.14
N VAL A 418 -13.55 -10.40 1.26
CA VAL A 418 -12.72 -10.62 2.46
C VAL A 418 -11.92 -9.37 2.80
N GLU A 419 -11.22 -8.81 1.81
CA GLU A 419 -10.44 -7.59 1.97
C GLU A 419 -11.32 -6.38 2.34
N GLN A 420 -12.50 -6.25 1.74
CA GLN A 420 -13.46 -5.21 2.08
C GLN A 420 -13.88 -5.29 3.56
N VAL A 421 -14.25 -6.47 4.09
CA VAL A 421 -14.65 -6.60 5.50
C VAL A 421 -13.47 -6.50 6.46
N ALA A 422 -12.26 -6.89 6.04
CA ALA A 422 -11.05 -6.73 6.85
C ALA A 422 -10.78 -5.25 7.20
N THR A 423 -11.06 -4.31 6.29
CA THR A 423 -10.96 -2.86 6.59
C THR A 423 -11.88 -2.40 7.73
N THR A 424 -12.96 -3.13 8.00
CA THR A 424 -13.91 -2.85 9.10
C THR A 424 -13.52 -3.52 10.42
N GLY A 425 -12.35 -4.18 10.46
CA GLY A 425 -11.80 -4.83 11.66
C GLY A 425 -12.41 -6.20 11.95
N VAL A 426 -13.03 -6.86 10.96
CA VAL A 426 -13.53 -8.24 11.06
C VAL A 426 -12.39 -9.21 10.77
N ALA A 427 -12.18 -10.21 11.64
CA ALA A 427 -11.22 -11.28 11.38
C ALA A 427 -11.85 -12.34 10.46
N TYR A 428 -11.09 -12.89 9.52
CA TYR A 428 -11.61 -13.82 8.52
C TYR A 428 -10.77 -15.10 8.49
N PHE A 429 -11.44 -16.25 8.56
CA PHE A 429 -10.84 -17.58 8.52
C PHE A 429 -11.49 -18.40 7.40
N SER A 430 -10.71 -19.21 6.69
CA SER A 430 -11.20 -20.07 5.62
C SER A 430 -10.54 -21.43 5.70
N SER A 431 -11.26 -22.48 5.31
CA SER A 431 -10.67 -23.81 5.13
C SER A 431 -9.54 -23.78 4.08
N ALA A 432 -8.38 -24.39 4.39
CA ALA A 432 -7.24 -24.38 3.45
C ALA A 432 -7.49 -25.18 2.15
N GLY A 433 -8.50 -26.04 2.13
CA GLY A 433 -8.74 -27.02 1.08
C GLY A 433 -8.20 -28.41 1.45
N ASN A 434 -8.73 -29.44 0.80
CA ASN A 434 -8.38 -30.84 1.03
C ASN A 434 -7.70 -31.52 -0.19
N GLN A 435 -7.15 -30.76 -1.13
CA GLN A 435 -6.65 -31.27 -2.42
C GLN A 435 -5.18 -31.74 -2.37
N ALA A 436 -4.57 -31.84 -1.18
CA ALA A 436 -3.20 -32.29 -0.96
C ALA A 436 -2.20 -31.65 -1.93
N ARG A 437 -1.67 -32.45 -2.88
CA ARG A 437 -0.77 -32.05 -3.96
C ARG A 437 -1.29 -32.47 -5.34
N GLN A 438 -2.59 -32.68 -5.48
CA GLN A 438 -3.25 -33.12 -6.71
C GLN A 438 -3.22 -32.03 -7.79
N SER A 439 -2.07 -31.84 -8.44
CA SER A 439 -1.87 -30.77 -9.42
C SER A 439 -0.79 -31.05 -10.48
N TYR A 440 -0.91 -30.30 -11.56
CA TYR A 440 0.10 -30.12 -12.60
C TYR A 440 0.37 -28.63 -12.81
N GLU A 441 1.62 -28.24 -13.03
CA GLU A 441 2.00 -26.85 -13.33
C GLU A 441 3.23 -26.81 -14.22
N SER A 442 3.16 -26.13 -15.36
CA SER A 442 4.26 -26.03 -16.32
C SER A 442 4.19 -24.74 -17.14
N VAL A 443 5.26 -24.42 -17.89
CA VAL A 443 5.18 -23.47 -19.00
C VAL A 443 4.38 -24.11 -20.13
N PHE A 444 3.62 -23.36 -20.94
CA PHE A 444 3.00 -23.94 -22.13
C PHE A 444 4.07 -24.28 -23.19
N THR A 445 4.62 -25.48 -23.11
CA THR A 445 5.48 -26.07 -24.15
C THR A 445 4.60 -26.53 -25.32
N ALA A 446 4.90 -26.07 -26.53
CA ALA A 446 4.18 -26.45 -27.73
C ALA A 446 4.69 -27.79 -28.28
N GLY A 447 3.85 -28.82 -28.22
CA GLY A 447 4.11 -30.14 -28.79
C GLY A 447 3.58 -30.25 -30.23
N GLN A 448 2.57 -31.10 -30.43
CA GLN A 448 2.01 -31.37 -31.75
C GLN A 448 0.95 -30.33 -32.14
N THR A 449 0.85 -30.00 -33.43
CA THR A 449 -0.19 -29.11 -33.98
C THR A 449 -1.15 -29.93 -34.84
N ALA A 450 -2.46 -29.73 -34.68
CA ALA A 450 -3.47 -30.39 -35.50
C ALA A 450 -4.73 -29.52 -35.69
N GLY A 451 -5.11 -29.31 -36.95
CA GLY A 451 -6.18 -28.37 -37.29
C GLY A 451 -5.86 -26.96 -36.75
N ASP A 452 -6.81 -26.37 -36.03
CA ASP A 452 -6.67 -25.08 -35.38
C ASP A 452 -6.00 -25.14 -33.99
N TYR A 453 -5.49 -26.30 -33.56
CA TYR A 453 -4.94 -26.50 -32.22
C TYR A 453 -3.43 -26.71 -32.17
N THR A 454 -2.81 -26.13 -31.14
CA THR A 454 -1.45 -26.47 -30.68
C THR A 454 -1.59 -27.18 -29.34
N PHE A 455 -1.14 -28.43 -29.23
CA PHE A 455 -1.23 -29.21 -27.99
C PHE A 455 -0.03 -28.95 -27.08
N HIS A 456 -0.27 -28.99 -25.78
CA HIS A 456 0.78 -28.91 -24.76
C HIS A 456 1.61 -30.20 -24.76
N ASP A 457 2.93 -30.07 -24.62
CA ASP A 457 3.85 -31.17 -24.37
C ASP A 457 4.09 -31.33 -22.86
N PHE A 458 3.67 -32.46 -22.29
CA PHE A 458 3.73 -32.72 -20.85
C PHE A 458 5.07 -33.33 -20.40
N ASP A 459 5.89 -33.86 -21.31
CA ASP A 459 7.10 -34.63 -20.99
C ASP A 459 8.33 -33.71 -20.85
N PRO A 460 8.92 -33.58 -19.63
CA PRO A 460 10.05 -32.69 -19.40
C PRO A 460 11.38 -33.22 -19.97
N SER A 461 11.44 -34.45 -20.48
CA SER A 461 12.66 -35.06 -21.03
C SER A 461 13.04 -34.57 -22.44
N GLY A 462 12.14 -33.84 -23.10
CA GLY A 462 12.33 -33.36 -24.49
C GLY A 462 11.91 -34.35 -25.57
N ALA A 463 11.35 -35.52 -25.19
CA ALA A 463 10.50 -36.30 -26.08
C ALA A 463 9.10 -35.69 -26.09
N VAL A 464 8.43 -35.61 -27.25
CA VAL A 464 7.10 -34.97 -27.34
C VAL A 464 6.00 -35.94 -26.93
N ASN A 465 5.33 -35.68 -25.81
CA ASN A 465 4.11 -36.37 -25.38
C ASN A 465 2.98 -35.39 -25.04
N VAL A 466 1.98 -35.34 -25.90
CA VAL A 466 0.80 -34.48 -25.74
C VAL A 466 -0.30 -35.04 -24.85
N PHE A 467 -0.08 -36.21 -24.23
CA PHE A 467 -1.01 -36.88 -23.35
C PHE A 467 -0.46 -37.03 -21.93
N GLN A 468 -1.16 -36.44 -20.98
CA GLN A 468 -1.02 -36.69 -19.56
C GLN A 468 -1.89 -37.89 -19.19
N LYS A 469 -1.28 -39.07 -19.02
CA LYS A 469 -2.00 -40.26 -18.52
C LYS A 469 -2.44 -40.04 -17.07
N ILE A 470 -3.71 -40.30 -16.80
CA ILE A 470 -4.37 -40.26 -15.48
C ILE A 470 -4.87 -41.67 -15.16
N THR A 471 -4.64 -42.15 -13.95
CA THR A 471 -5.28 -43.37 -13.43
C THR A 471 -6.23 -42.99 -12.29
N ILE A 472 -7.53 -43.21 -12.50
CA ILE A 472 -8.60 -42.91 -11.54
C ILE A 472 -8.87 -44.17 -10.71
N ASN A 473 -8.69 -44.10 -9.39
CA ASN A 473 -8.76 -45.27 -8.49
C ASN A 473 -10.03 -45.23 -7.63
N ASN A 474 -11.16 -45.68 -8.18
CA ASN A 474 -12.46 -45.69 -7.47
C ASN A 474 -12.81 -44.32 -6.88
N GLY A 475 -12.82 -43.31 -7.75
CA GLY A 475 -12.90 -41.92 -7.35
C GLY A 475 -13.36 -41.02 -8.50
N GLU A 476 -12.94 -39.77 -8.41
CA GLU A 476 -13.34 -38.69 -9.31
C GLU A 476 -12.09 -38.05 -9.89
N PHE A 477 -12.20 -37.50 -11.11
CA PHE A 477 -11.18 -36.68 -11.72
C PHE A 477 -11.84 -35.38 -12.15
N VAL A 478 -11.48 -34.30 -11.47
CA VAL A 478 -12.11 -32.97 -11.59
C VAL A 478 -11.02 -31.92 -11.76
N PRO A 479 -10.31 -31.92 -12.90
CA PRO A 479 -9.25 -30.96 -13.15
C PRO A 479 -9.83 -29.58 -13.49
N ILE A 480 -9.49 -28.60 -12.66
CA ILE A 480 -9.69 -27.17 -12.94
C ILE A 480 -8.43 -26.65 -13.61
N LEU A 481 -8.47 -26.34 -14.90
CA LEU A 481 -7.36 -25.73 -15.62
C LEU A 481 -7.45 -24.21 -15.61
N GLN A 482 -6.34 -23.55 -15.31
CA GLN A 482 -6.16 -22.12 -15.52
C GLN A 482 -4.76 -21.82 -16.08
N TRP A 483 -4.59 -20.63 -16.65
CA TRP A 483 -3.30 -20.17 -17.19
C TRP A 483 -3.04 -18.71 -16.83
N ASP A 484 -1.81 -18.23 -17.00
CA ASP A 484 -1.36 -16.92 -16.53
C ASP A 484 -1.84 -15.74 -17.40
N GLN A 485 -3.15 -15.53 -17.37
CA GLN A 485 -3.88 -14.43 -17.96
C GLN A 485 -4.85 -13.83 -16.93
N PRO A 486 -5.34 -12.59 -17.12
CA PRO A 486 -6.28 -11.98 -16.18
C PRO A 486 -7.70 -12.54 -16.34
N PHE A 487 -8.41 -12.66 -15.21
CA PHE A 487 -9.82 -13.04 -15.14
C PHE A 487 -10.72 -11.83 -15.43
N ALA A 488 -11.56 -11.94 -16.47
CA ALA A 488 -12.58 -10.97 -16.83
C ALA A 488 -13.68 -10.81 -15.78
N SER A 489 -13.97 -11.86 -15.01
CA SER A 489 -14.94 -11.86 -13.92
C SER A 489 -14.45 -11.14 -12.66
N ALA A 490 -13.14 -11.21 -12.37
CA ALA A 490 -12.50 -10.58 -11.22
C ALA A 490 -12.01 -9.14 -11.49
N SER A 491 -11.68 -8.80 -12.75
CA SER A 491 -11.02 -7.54 -13.12
C SER A 491 -11.99 -6.37 -13.21
N THR A 492 -11.72 -5.28 -12.47
CA THR A 492 -12.54 -4.05 -12.47
C THR A 492 -12.64 -3.37 -13.84
N THR A 493 -11.60 -3.45 -14.67
CA THR A 493 -11.48 -2.80 -15.99
C THR A 493 -11.98 -3.64 -17.16
N GLY A 494 -12.18 -4.95 -16.96
CA GLY A 494 -12.50 -5.89 -18.04
C GLY A 494 -11.29 -6.46 -18.80
N ALA A 495 -10.09 -6.45 -18.22
CA ALA A 495 -9.02 -7.32 -18.72
C ALA A 495 -9.45 -8.81 -18.66
N GLY A 496 -9.23 -9.56 -19.73
CA GLY A 496 -9.58 -10.98 -19.85
C GLY A 496 -8.49 -11.75 -20.61
N SER A 497 -8.67 -13.05 -20.82
CA SER A 497 -7.65 -13.88 -21.47
C SER A 497 -7.42 -13.51 -22.93
N GLN A 498 -6.15 -13.37 -23.32
CA GLN A 498 -5.73 -13.25 -24.72
C GLN A 498 -5.65 -14.60 -25.44
N ASN A 499 -5.84 -15.70 -24.71
CA ASN A 499 -5.76 -17.05 -25.20
C ASN A 499 -7.05 -17.82 -24.93
N ASP A 500 -7.16 -18.93 -25.65
CA ASP A 500 -8.24 -19.90 -25.57
C ASP A 500 -7.53 -21.26 -25.52
N LEU A 501 -7.67 -21.96 -24.39
CA LEU A 501 -7.04 -23.25 -24.10
C LEU A 501 -8.14 -24.21 -23.69
N ASP A 502 -8.25 -25.33 -24.40
CA ASP A 502 -9.27 -26.35 -24.20
C ASP A 502 -8.71 -27.60 -23.52
N MET A 503 -9.62 -28.39 -22.93
CA MET A 503 -9.31 -29.67 -22.30
C MET A 503 -10.02 -30.83 -22.99
N PHE A 504 -9.30 -31.90 -23.27
CA PHE A 504 -9.83 -33.11 -23.89
C PHE A 504 -9.40 -34.35 -23.11
N LEU A 505 -10.35 -35.21 -22.76
CA LEU A 505 -10.11 -36.46 -22.06
C LEU A 505 -10.38 -37.65 -22.98
N PHE A 506 -9.37 -38.49 -23.21
CA PHE A 506 -9.44 -39.61 -24.12
C PHE A 506 -9.40 -40.97 -23.41
N ASP A 507 -10.03 -41.98 -24.01
CA ASP A 507 -9.78 -43.39 -23.70
C ASP A 507 -8.50 -43.91 -24.41
N GLY A 508 -8.09 -45.14 -24.09
CA GLY A 508 -6.91 -45.77 -24.70
C GLY A 508 -7.03 -46.11 -26.18
N ASP A 509 -8.25 -46.05 -26.76
CA ASP A 509 -8.51 -46.22 -28.19
C ASP A 509 -8.52 -44.87 -28.94
N GLY A 510 -8.41 -43.74 -28.22
CA GLY A 510 -8.39 -42.39 -28.77
C GLY A 510 -9.77 -41.74 -28.95
N ASN A 511 -10.81 -42.21 -28.27
CA ASN A 511 -12.12 -41.55 -28.29
C ASN A 511 -12.21 -40.50 -27.19
N ILE A 512 -12.81 -39.35 -27.49
CA ILE A 512 -13.11 -38.31 -26.50
C ILE A 512 -14.22 -38.84 -25.57
N ILE A 513 -13.93 -38.91 -24.27
CA ILE A 513 -14.88 -39.26 -23.20
C ILE A 513 -15.56 -37.98 -22.69
N ALA A 514 -14.77 -36.94 -22.47
CA ALA A 514 -15.19 -35.63 -21.97
C ALA A 514 -14.32 -34.52 -22.57
N SER A 515 -14.85 -33.30 -22.62
CA SER A 515 -14.09 -32.13 -23.07
C SER A 515 -14.69 -30.85 -22.51
N SER A 516 -13.85 -29.86 -22.26
CA SER A 516 -14.23 -28.46 -22.06
C SER A 516 -13.60 -27.61 -23.16
N VAL A 517 -14.40 -26.75 -23.77
CA VAL A 517 -14.09 -26.04 -25.03
C VAL A 517 -14.68 -24.62 -25.05
N ASP A 518 -14.66 -23.96 -23.90
CA ASP A 518 -15.28 -22.66 -23.66
C ASP A 518 -14.58 -21.55 -24.48
N ALA A 519 -15.29 -20.47 -24.80
CA ALA A 519 -14.70 -19.37 -25.57
C ALA A 519 -14.00 -18.38 -24.62
N ASN A 520 -12.75 -18.67 -24.22
CA ASN A 520 -12.06 -17.88 -23.19
C ASN A 520 -11.46 -16.55 -23.67
N VAL A 521 -11.39 -16.28 -24.98
CA VAL A 521 -10.91 -14.96 -25.49
C VAL A 521 -11.79 -13.83 -24.95
N ASP A 522 -11.19 -12.82 -24.32
CA ASP A 522 -11.85 -11.76 -23.54
C ASP A 522 -12.63 -12.24 -22.30
N GLY A 523 -12.63 -13.55 -22.02
CA GLY A 523 -13.26 -14.20 -20.87
C GLY A 523 -12.27 -14.53 -19.75
N ASP A 524 -12.65 -15.47 -18.89
CA ASP A 524 -11.77 -16.02 -17.85
C ASP A 524 -10.88 -17.13 -18.43
N PRO A 525 -9.58 -17.20 -18.07
CA PRO A 525 -8.68 -18.29 -18.40
C PRO A 525 -8.95 -19.50 -17.51
N PHE A 526 -10.05 -20.19 -17.78
CA PHE A 526 -10.63 -21.24 -16.96
C PHE A 526 -11.24 -22.33 -17.86
N GLU A 527 -10.91 -23.59 -17.57
CA GLU A 527 -11.63 -24.76 -18.08
C GLU A 527 -11.90 -25.78 -16.97
N PHE A 528 -13.00 -26.52 -17.12
CA PHE A 528 -13.49 -27.46 -16.12
C PHE A 528 -14.15 -28.69 -16.76
N LEU A 529 -13.84 -29.88 -16.25
CA LEU A 529 -14.55 -31.12 -16.56
C LEU A 529 -14.60 -32.03 -15.33
N GLU A 530 -15.53 -32.98 -15.34
CA GLU A 530 -15.84 -33.86 -14.21
C GLU A 530 -16.10 -35.28 -14.73
N VAL A 531 -15.33 -36.27 -14.27
CA VAL A 531 -15.59 -37.69 -14.56
C VAL A 531 -15.42 -38.57 -13.32
N GLN A 532 -16.26 -39.60 -13.20
CA GLN A 532 -16.26 -40.52 -12.07
C GLN A 532 -16.07 -41.97 -12.52
N GLY A 533 -15.32 -42.76 -11.73
CA GLY A 533 -15.29 -44.21 -11.80
C GLY A 533 -13.90 -44.80 -11.52
N THR A 534 -13.54 -45.85 -12.27
CA THR A 534 -12.23 -46.51 -12.19
C THR A 534 -11.71 -46.80 -13.59
N GLY A 535 -10.49 -46.37 -13.90
CA GLY A 535 -9.90 -46.61 -15.22
C GLY A 535 -8.68 -45.73 -15.50
N GLU A 536 -8.08 -45.95 -16.68
CA GLU A 536 -7.03 -45.09 -17.22
C GLU A 536 -7.61 -44.19 -18.31
N VAL A 537 -7.27 -42.90 -18.26
CA VAL A 537 -7.66 -41.89 -19.25
C VAL A 537 -6.47 -40.99 -19.58
N PHE A 538 -6.57 -40.25 -20.66
CA PHE A 538 -5.47 -39.44 -21.17
C PHE A 538 -5.95 -38.01 -21.39
N LEU A 539 -5.49 -37.10 -20.55
CA LEU A 539 -5.77 -35.67 -20.67
C LEU A 539 -4.85 -35.05 -21.72
N ALA A 540 -5.41 -34.25 -22.61
CA ALA A 540 -4.69 -33.34 -23.48
C ALA A 540 -5.18 -31.91 -23.25
N ILE A 541 -4.24 -30.96 -23.16
CA ILE A 541 -4.52 -29.52 -23.08
C ILE A 541 -4.07 -28.90 -24.40
N ALA A 542 -4.89 -28.06 -25.02
CA ALA A 542 -4.59 -27.50 -26.34
C ALA A 542 -4.98 -26.04 -26.48
N LYS A 543 -4.05 -25.20 -26.93
CA LYS A 543 -4.31 -23.81 -27.30
C LYS A 543 -5.04 -23.77 -28.65
N TRP A 544 -6.20 -23.12 -28.69
CA TRP A 544 -6.87 -22.76 -29.94
C TRP A 544 -6.13 -21.58 -30.59
N ASN A 545 -5.67 -21.77 -31.82
CA ASN A 545 -4.83 -20.81 -32.53
C ASN A 545 -5.59 -19.59 -33.09
N PRO A 546 -6.82 -19.72 -33.65
CA PRO A 546 -7.60 -18.58 -34.14
C PRO A 546 -7.96 -17.53 -33.08
N GLY A 547 -8.03 -17.93 -31.81
CA GLY A 547 -8.31 -17.02 -30.67
C GLY A 547 -7.17 -16.05 -30.33
N GLY A 548 -5.94 -16.29 -30.82
CA GLY A 548 -4.81 -15.36 -30.67
C GLY A 548 -3.99 -15.51 -29.38
N GLY A 549 -3.20 -14.46 -29.11
CA GLY A 549 -2.25 -14.33 -27.98
C GLY A 549 -0.97 -15.19 -28.08
N PRO A 550 0.12 -14.79 -27.40
CA PRO A 550 1.32 -15.63 -27.23
C PRO A 550 1.00 -16.87 -26.38
N ASN A 551 1.88 -17.88 -26.36
CA ASN A 551 1.69 -19.02 -25.46
C ASN A 551 1.74 -18.56 -23.98
N PRO A 552 0.86 -19.07 -23.10
CA PRO A 552 0.94 -18.78 -21.66
C PRO A 552 2.30 -19.15 -21.08
N SER A 553 2.86 -18.30 -20.21
CA SER A 553 4.12 -18.60 -19.52
C SER A 553 3.93 -19.57 -18.36
N LYS A 554 2.68 -19.80 -17.93
CA LYS A 554 2.30 -20.84 -16.97
C LYS A 554 0.90 -21.35 -17.27
N ILE A 555 0.74 -22.67 -17.31
CA ILE A 555 -0.53 -23.38 -17.16
C ILE A 555 -0.50 -24.16 -15.85
N LYS A 556 -1.66 -24.33 -15.23
CA LYS A 556 -1.82 -25.12 -14.01
C LYS A 556 -3.19 -25.78 -14.01
N PHE A 557 -3.25 -27.06 -13.67
CA PHE A 557 -4.50 -27.64 -13.19
C PHE A 557 -4.38 -28.10 -11.74
N VAL A 558 -5.46 -27.87 -10.98
CA VAL A 558 -5.68 -28.50 -9.68
C VAL A 558 -6.82 -29.49 -9.87
N ASP A 559 -6.57 -30.75 -9.54
CA ASP A 559 -7.57 -31.80 -9.56
C ASP A 559 -8.22 -31.88 -8.19
N VAL A 560 -9.49 -31.50 -8.13
CA VAL A 560 -10.28 -31.53 -6.90
C VAL A 560 -10.99 -32.88 -6.70
N GLY A 561 -10.82 -33.80 -7.65
CA GLY A 561 -11.27 -35.18 -7.57
C GLY A 561 -10.25 -36.06 -6.85
N PHE A 562 -10.68 -36.75 -5.80
CA PHE A 562 -9.79 -37.59 -4.99
C PHE A 562 -9.45 -38.93 -5.67
N ASN A 563 -8.26 -39.44 -5.36
CA ASN A 563 -7.74 -40.77 -5.73
C ASN A 563 -7.28 -40.94 -7.19
N SER A 564 -6.86 -39.86 -7.84
CA SER A 564 -6.25 -39.89 -9.19
C SER A 564 -4.72 -39.77 -9.13
N THR A 565 -4.00 -40.49 -10.00
CA THR A 565 -2.53 -40.40 -10.14
C THR A 565 -2.12 -40.02 -11.56
N TYR A 566 -1.04 -39.25 -11.70
CA TYR A 566 -0.63 -38.65 -12.99
C TYR A 566 0.79 -39.05 -13.38
N GLN A 567 1.01 -39.35 -14.67
CA GLN A 567 2.33 -39.65 -15.25
C GLN A 567 3.38 -38.55 -15.03
N PHE A 568 3.07 -37.28 -15.32
CA PHE A 568 3.98 -36.14 -15.15
C PHE A 568 3.54 -35.24 -13.99
N ALA A 569 3.09 -35.85 -12.88
CA ALA A 569 2.65 -35.12 -11.68
C ALA A 569 3.74 -34.16 -11.18
N THR A 570 3.43 -32.86 -11.10
CA THR A 570 4.38 -31.86 -10.56
C THR A 570 4.24 -31.68 -9.06
N ASN A 571 3.14 -32.15 -8.47
CA ASN A 571 2.84 -32.09 -7.04
C ASN A 571 2.96 -30.66 -6.45
N SER A 572 2.65 -29.68 -7.30
CA SER A 572 2.67 -28.25 -7.01
C SER A 572 1.56 -27.85 -6.02
N SER A 573 1.55 -26.57 -5.64
CA SER A 573 0.51 -25.98 -4.77
C SER A 573 -0.91 -26.24 -5.27
N THR A 574 -1.85 -26.40 -4.34
CA THR A 574 -3.27 -26.68 -4.61
C THR A 574 -4.23 -25.69 -3.93
N SER A 575 -3.76 -24.86 -2.99
CA SER A 575 -4.56 -23.76 -2.43
C SER A 575 -4.68 -22.59 -3.42
N PHE A 576 -5.88 -22.07 -3.62
CA PHE A 576 -6.21 -20.95 -4.51
C PHE A 576 -7.48 -20.20 -4.05
N GLY A 577 -7.77 -19.05 -4.66
CA GLY A 577 -8.97 -18.27 -4.33
C GLY A 577 -8.88 -17.54 -2.99
N HIS A 578 -10.01 -17.33 -2.33
CA HIS A 578 -10.12 -16.51 -1.12
C HIS A 578 -9.49 -17.12 0.14
N ASN A 579 -9.22 -18.43 0.22
CA ASN A 579 -8.44 -18.98 1.33
C ASN A 579 -6.97 -18.50 1.32
N GLN A 580 -6.50 -18.01 0.17
CA GLN A 580 -5.24 -17.30 0.00
C GLN A 580 -5.37 -15.78 0.23
N ALA A 581 -6.47 -15.25 0.78
CA ALA A 581 -6.66 -13.81 1.01
C ALA A 581 -5.54 -13.21 1.88
N PRO A 582 -5.03 -11.99 1.58
CA PRO A 582 -3.93 -11.41 2.33
C PRO A 582 -4.31 -10.98 3.75
N ASN A 583 -5.57 -10.60 4.01
CA ASN A 583 -6.09 -10.31 5.37
C ASN A 583 -7.02 -11.41 5.95
N GLY A 584 -7.23 -12.51 5.23
CA GLY A 584 -7.82 -13.75 5.77
C GLY A 584 -6.76 -14.72 6.29
N GLN A 585 -7.15 -15.78 7.00
CA GLN A 585 -6.24 -16.88 7.39
C GLN A 585 -6.80 -18.20 6.86
N GLY A 586 -6.08 -18.84 5.93
CA GLY A 586 -6.34 -20.23 5.54
C GLY A 586 -5.91 -21.17 6.66
N VAL A 587 -6.77 -22.13 7.01
CA VAL A 587 -6.59 -23.01 8.17
C VAL A 587 -6.41 -24.46 7.72
N ALA A 588 -5.22 -24.99 8.00
CA ALA A 588 -4.85 -26.39 7.82
C ALA A 588 -5.46 -27.28 8.92
N ALA A 589 -5.52 -28.60 8.68
CA ALA A 589 -6.11 -29.58 9.59
C ALA A 589 -5.05 -30.45 10.29
N ALA A 590 -5.37 -30.90 11.51
CA ALA A 590 -4.64 -31.91 12.26
C ALA A 590 -5.64 -32.70 13.10
N TYR A 591 -5.67 -34.02 12.91
CA TYR A 591 -6.60 -34.87 13.63
C TYR A 591 -6.43 -34.72 15.12
N TYR A 592 -7.52 -34.56 15.88
CA TYR A 592 -7.44 -34.24 17.31
C TYR A 592 -6.60 -35.26 18.11
N GLN A 593 -6.60 -36.54 17.72
CA GLN A 593 -5.84 -37.61 18.38
C GLN A 593 -4.32 -37.43 18.20
N ASP A 594 -3.90 -36.86 17.07
CA ASP A 594 -2.50 -36.62 16.72
C ASP A 594 -1.98 -35.24 17.17
N THR A 595 -2.56 -34.74 18.26
CA THR A 595 -2.15 -33.49 18.92
C THR A 595 -1.54 -33.72 20.31
N PRO A 596 -0.75 -32.76 20.85
CA PRO A 596 -0.10 -32.91 22.16
C PRO A 596 -1.04 -33.10 23.36
N ALA A 597 -2.32 -32.76 23.22
CA ALA A 597 -3.32 -32.99 24.27
C ALA A 597 -3.81 -34.44 24.35
N PHE A 598 -3.47 -35.25 23.34
CA PHE A 598 -3.90 -36.64 23.17
C PHE A 598 -2.73 -37.64 23.07
N GLY A 599 -1.51 -37.18 22.76
CA GLY A 599 -0.27 -37.95 23.00
C GLY A 599 0.87 -37.68 22.03
N THR A 600 0.58 -37.04 20.90
CA THR A 600 1.51 -36.88 19.76
C THR A 600 2.19 -35.50 19.82
N ASN A 601 3.53 -35.48 19.84
CA ASN A 601 4.31 -34.23 19.94
C ASN A 601 5.68 -34.38 19.23
N PRO A 602 5.99 -33.61 18.17
CA PRO A 602 5.16 -32.55 17.57
C PRO A 602 3.81 -33.08 17.02
N PRO A 603 2.79 -32.22 16.83
CA PRO A 603 1.52 -32.61 16.24
C PRO A 603 1.70 -33.01 14.77
N GLU A 604 0.95 -33.99 14.28
CA GLU A 604 1.00 -34.43 12.88
C GLU A 604 -0.09 -33.74 12.03
N PRO A 605 0.20 -33.29 10.79
CA PRO A 605 -0.77 -32.63 9.92
C PRO A 605 -1.54 -33.63 9.05
N GLU A 606 -2.80 -33.31 8.78
CA GLU A 606 -3.63 -34.10 7.88
C GLU A 606 -3.09 -34.02 6.43
N PRO A 607 -2.71 -35.15 5.79
CA PRO A 607 -2.03 -35.14 4.50
C PRO A 607 -2.94 -34.73 3.34
N PHE A 608 -4.25 -34.66 3.55
CA PHE A 608 -5.18 -34.07 2.58
C PHE A 608 -5.09 -32.55 2.52
N THR A 609 -4.54 -31.86 3.53
CA THR A 609 -4.48 -30.38 3.55
C THR A 609 -3.85 -29.85 2.25
N SER A 610 -4.56 -28.96 1.55
CA SER A 610 -4.09 -28.34 0.32
C SER A 610 -2.79 -27.57 0.57
N LEU A 611 -1.82 -27.79 -0.32
CA LEU A 611 -0.53 -27.15 -0.24
C LEU A 611 -0.62 -25.70 -0.71
N GLY A 612 -0.10 -24.80 0.14
CA GLY A 612 0.13 -23.40 -0.17
C GLY A 612 1.17 -23.14 -1.26
N GLY A 613 1.38 -21.86 -1.58
CA GLY A 613 2.45 -21.40 -2.46
C GLY A 613 2.04 -21.00 -3.88
N THR A 614 0.76 -21.10 -4.25
CA THR A 614 0.26 -20.60 -5.54
C THR A 614 0.49 -19.07 -5.64
N PRO A 615 1.20 -18.57 -6.68
CA PRO A 615 1.55 -17.15 -6.76
C PRO A 615 0.41 -16.31 -7.35
N ILE A 616 0.16 -15.14 -6.76
CA ILE A 616 -0.65 -14.10 -7.41
C ILE A 616 0.23 -13.40 -8.46
N LEU A 617 -0.25 -13.35 -9.70
CA LEU A 617 0.43 -12.79 -10.87
C LEU A 617 -0.25 -11.51 -11.39
N PHE A 618 -1.48 -11.22 -10.97
CA PHE A 618 -2.27 -10.08 -11.45
C PHE A 618 -2.89 -9.27 -10.31
N ASP A 619 -3.03 -7.96 -10.50
CA ASP A 619 -3.83 -7.09 -9.61
C ASP A 619 -5.35 -7.22 -9.87
N THR A 620 -6.19 -6.54 -9.09
CA THR A 620 -7.66 -6.55 -9.24
C THR A 620 -8.18 -5.74 -10.45
N ALA A 621 -7.29 -5.14 -11.24
CA ALA A 621 -7.58 -4.58 -12.56
C ALA A 621 -7.11 -5.48 -13.72
N GLY A 622 -6.49 -6.63 -13.41
CA GLY A 622 -5.97 -7.59 -14.38
C GLY A 622 -4.63 -7.18 -15.01
N ASN A 623 -3.90 -6.22 -14.41
CA ASN A 623 -2.54 -5.92 -14.83
C ASN A 623 -1.58 -6.95 -14.24
N ARG A 624 -0.63 -7.43 -15.04
CA ARG A 624 0.38 -8.40 -14.57
C ARG A 624 1.37 -7.70 -13.63
N LEU A 625 1.56 -8.28 -12.44
CA LEU A 625 2.48 -7.77 -11.42
C LEU A 625 3.94 -7.90 -11.90
N ALA A 626 4.74 -6.88 -11.65
CA ALA A 626 6.18 -6.88 -11.96
C ALA A 626 6.96 -7.91 -11.11
N THR A 627 6.40 -8.32 -9.97
CA THR A 627 6.93 -9.40 -9.12
C THR A 627 5.75 -10.22 -8.61
N PRO A 628 5.71 -11.55 -8.87
CA PRO A 628 4.71 -12.44 -8.30
C PRO A 628 4.64 -12.36 -6.78
N VAL A 629 3.43 -12.40 -6.21
CA VAL A 629 3.22 -12.40 -4.76
C VAL A 629 2.86 -13.82 -4.31
N ILE A 630 3.79 -14.48 -3.63
CA ILE A 630 3.51 -15.74 -2.92
C ILE A 630 3.08 -15.37 -1.50
N ARG A 631 1.95 -15.91 -1.04
CA ARG A 631 1.39 -15.63 0.30
C ARG A 631 1.64 -16.80 1.23
N ASN A 632 1.93 -16.49 2.50
CA ASN A 632 2.14 -17.48 3.56
C ASN A 632 0.78 -18.02 4.04
N GLN A 633 0.14 -18.83 3.21
CA GLN A 633 -1.14 -19.50 3.42
C GLN A 633 -1.02 -20.98 2.99
N PRO A 634 -1.62 -21.95 3.70
CA PRO A 634 -2.34 -21.79 4.97
C PRO A 634 -1.45 -21.18 6.06
N ALA A 635 -2.03 -20.36 6.92
CA ALA A 635 -1.30 -19.55 7.88
C ALA A 635 -1.05 -20.29 9.21
N ILE A 636 -1.95 -21.20 9.56
CA ILE A 636 -2.04 -21.91 10.83
C ILE A 636 -2.74 -23.27 10.65
N THR A 637 -2.52 -24.20 11.57
CA THR A 637 -3.28 -25.46 11.70
C THR A 637 -4.22 -25.40 12.90
N ALA A 638 -5.39 -26.02 12.79
CA ALA A 638 -6.34 -26.22 13.89
C ALA A 638 -6.93 -27.65 13.87
N PRO A 639 -7.54 -28.12 14.99
CA PRO A 639 -7.98 -29.50 15.11
C PRO A 639 -9.20 -29.85 14.25
N ASP A 640 -9.21 -31.07 13.72
CA ASP A 640 -10.38 -31.70 13.07
C ASP A 640 -10.63 -33.14 13.56
N GLY A 641 -11.56 -33.84 12.91
CA GLY A 641 -12.03 -35.18 13.29
C GLY A 641 -12.85 -35.20 14.57
N VAL A 642 -13.49 -34.08 14.91
CA VAL A 642 -14.11 -33.84 16.23
C VAL A 642 -15.58 -34.26 16.25
N ASP A 643 -16.08 -34.69 17.41
CA ASP A 643 -17.50 -35.05 17.57
C ASP A 643 -18.44 -33.89 17.17
N THR A 644 -19.53 -34.23 16.48
CA THR A 644 -20.74 -33.41 16.37
C THR A 644 -21.97 -34.22 16.74
N THR A 645 -23.16 -33.63 16.72
CA THR A 645 -24.42 -34.35 16.98
C THR A 645 -24.94 -35.15 15.79
N PHE A 646 -24.62 -34.78 14.54
CA PHE A 646 -25.23 -35.39 13.34
C PHE A 646 -24.34 -35.48 12.09
N PHE A 647 -23.20 -34.79 12.04
CA PHE A 647 -22.42 -34.60 10.81
C PHE A 647 -21.09 -35.35 10.84
N GLY A 648 -20.85 -36.17 9.80
CA GLY A 648 -19.67 -37.03 9.67
C GLY A 648 -19.94 -38.50 10.01
N PHE A 649 -18.90 -39.21 10.45
CA PHE A 649 -18.93 -40.66 10.70
C PHE A 649 -18.28 -41.02 12.03
N ASP A 650 -18.78 -42.05 12.73
CA ASP A 650 -18.22 -42.53 14.00
C ASP A 650 -16.95 -43.36 13.76
N SER A 651 -15.81 -42.68 13.71
CA SER A 651 -14.50 -43.25 13.39
C SER A 651 -13.72 -43.72 14.62
N ASP A 652 -13.95 -43.11 15.78
CA ASP A 652 -13.31 -43.49 17.05
C ASP A 652 -14.14 -44.49 17.87
N GLY A 653 -15.38 -44.78 17.44
CA GLY A 653 -16.26 -45.79 18.02
C GLY A 653 -16.98 -45.31 19.29
N ASN A 654 -17.06 -44.00 19.53
CA ASN A 654 -17.66 -43.43 20.72
C ASN A 654 -19.20 -43.31 20.67
N GLY A 655 -19.82 -43.56 19.51
CA GLY A 655 -21.26 -43.49 19.28
C GLY A 655 -21.76 -42.14 18.73
N LYS A 656 -20.86 -41.25 18.30
CA LYS A 656 -21.16 -39.95 17.71
C LYS A 656 -20.42 -39.79 16.37
N PRO A 657 -20.96 -39.00 15.43
CA PRO A 657 -20.25 -38.71 14.18
C PRO A 657 -19.08 -37.72 14.42
N ASN A 658 -17.93 -38.02 13.83
CA ASN A 658 -16.75 -37.15 13.80
C ASN A 658 -16.72 -36.32 12.50
N PHE A 659 -16.54 -35.00 12.61
CA PHE A 659 -16.40 -34.06 11.49
C PHE A 659 -14.92 -33.83 11.17
N PHE A 660 -14.48 -34.37 10.04
CA PHE A 660 -13.12 -34.27 9.48
C PHE A 660 -13.01 -33.19 8.40
N GLY A 661 -11.78 -32.78 8.11
CA GLY A 661 -11.44 -31.88 7.02
C GLY A 661 -11.07 -30.47 7.51
N THR A 662 -10.51 -29.67 6.59
CA THR A 662 -10.25 -28.26 6.88
C THR A 662 -11.53 -27.46 7.18
N SER A 663 -12.71 -27.97 6.77
CA SER A 663 -14.05 -27.51 7.19
C SER A 663 -14.26 -27.50 8.71
N ALA A 664 -13.66 -28.43 9.46
CA ALA A 664 -13.78 -28.53 10.93
C ALA A 664 -12.64 -27.79 11.66
N ALA A 665 -11.48 -27.66 11.02
CA ALA A 665 -10.34 -26.90 11.54
C ALA A 665 -10.60 -25.38 11.55
N ALA A 666 -11.11 -24.81 10.45
CA ALA A 666 -11.40 -23.38 10.34
C ALA A 666 -12.35 -22.83 11.45
N PRO A 667 -13.52 -23.45 11.76
CA PRO A 667 -14.39 -23.00 12.85
C PRO A 667 -13.73 -23.10 14.23
N SER A 668 -12.88 -24.10 14.46
CA SER A 668 -12.09 -24.22 15.69
C SER A 668 -11.21 -22.99 15.92
N ALA A 669 -10.52 -22.50 14.88
CA ALA A 669 -9.69 -21.28 14.94
C ALA A 669 -10.52 -20.00 15.11
N ALA A 670 -11.67 -19.90 14.43
CA ALA A 670 -12.59 -18.77 14.55
C ALA A 670 -13.13 -18.60 15.98
N GLY A 671 -13.43 -19.72 16.67
CA GLY A 671 -13.80 -19.71 18.09
C GLY A 671 -12.70 -19.14 18.98
N VAL A 672 -11.43 -19.51 18.76
CA VAL A 672 -10.28 -18.96 19.53
C VAL A 672 -10.17 -17.45 19.34
N ALA A 673 -10.34 -16.95 18.11
CA ALA A 673 -10.32 -15.51 17.84
C ALA A 673 -11.43 -14.75 18.59
N ALA A 674 -12.59 -15.37 18.82
CA ALA A 674 -13.64 -14.78 19.65
C ALA A 674 -13.28 -14.72 21.14
N LEU A 675 -12.66 -15.78 21.69
CA LEU A 675 -12.14 -15.75 23.07
C LEU A 675 -11.10 -14.62 23.25
N MET A 676 -10.20 -14.45 22.28
CA MET A 676 -9.19 -13.38 22.24
C MET A 676 -9.83 -11.99 22.22
N ARG A 677 -10.84 -11.78 21.37
CA ARG A 677 -11.59 -10.50 21.27
C ARG A 677 -12.37 -10.15 22.52
N GLN A 678 -12.93 -11.13 23.22
CA GLN A 678 -13.54 -10.89 24.52
C GLN A 678 -12.49 -10.50 25.57
N LYS A 679 -11.31 -11.16 25.57
CA LYS A 679 -10.29 -10.89 26.59
C LYS A 679 -9.68 -9.49 26.47
N VAL A 680 -9.45 -9.04 25.24
CA VAL A 680 -8.85 -7.74 24.93
C VAL A 680 -9.78 -6.98 23.98
N PRO A 681 -10.79 -6.25 24.51
CA PRO A 681 -11.68 -5.43 23.71
C PRO A 681 -10.89 -4.43 22.86
N GLY A 682 -11.11 -4.44 21.54
CA GLY A 682 -10.38 -3.59 20.60
C GLY A 682 -9.10 -4.19 20.03
N VAL A 683 -8.74 -5.44 20.36
CA VAL A 683 -7.61 -6.15 19.72
C VAL A 683 -7.77 -6.20 18.20
N THR A 684 -6.69 -5.91 17.47
CA THR A 684 -6.69 -5.83 16.00
C THR A 684 -6.54 -7.21 15.35
N ASN A 685 -6.96 -7.36 14.09
CA ASN A 685 -6.74 -8.58 13.31
C ASN A 685 -5.26 -8.99 13.31
N THR A 686 -4.35 -8.03 13.08
CA THR A 686 -2.91 -8.26 13.09
C THR A 686 -2.42 -8.82 14.42
N GLN A 687 -2.91 -8.31 15.56
CA GLN A 687 -2.56 -8.84 16.88
C GLN A 687 -3.10 -10.26 17.09
N ILE A 688 -4.33 -10.55 16.66
CA ILE A 688 -4.91 -11.89 16.72
C ILE A 688 -4.07 -12.87 15.89
N TYR A 689 -3.86 -12.56 14.61
CA TYR A 689 -3.15 -13.44 13.68
C TYR A 689 -1.68 -13.65 14.10
N ASN A 690 -0.99 -12.59 14.56
CA ASN A 690 0.38 -12.72 15.03
C ASN A 690 0.47 -13.55 16.30
N ALA A 691 -0.48 -13.43 17.23
CA ALA A 691 -0.49 -14.25 18.44
C ALA A 691 -0.78 -15.73 18.14
N LEU A 692 -1.76 -16.03 17.27
CA LEU A 692 -2.05 -17.40 16.82
C LEU A 692 -0.81 -18.04 16.18
N LYS A 693 -0.15 -17.33 15.27
CA LYS A 693 1.07 -17.81 14.58
C LYS A 693 2.29 -17.92 15.50
N SER A 694 2.53 -16.92 16.35
CA SER A 694 3.72 -16.86 17.22
C SER A 694 3.66 -17.80 18.43
N THR A 695 2.51 -18.42 18.71
CA THR A 695 2.30 -19.32 19.86
C THR A 695 1.81 -20.71 19.47
N ALA A 696 1.68 -20.96 18.17
CA ALA A 696 1.40 -22.28 17.62
C ALA A 696 2.52 -23.28 17.97
N VAL A 697 2.15 -24.56 18.02
CA VAL A 697 3.09 -25.67 18.18
C VAL A 697 3.55 -26.09 16.80
N ASP A 698 4.84 -25.91 16.56
CA ASP A 698 5.56 -26.37 15.37
C ASP A 698 5.28 -27.86 15.06
N MET A 699 5.03 -28.18 13.79
CA MET A 699 4.58 -29.51 13.36
C MET A 699 5.63 -30.23 12.49
N ASN A 700 6.01 -29.62 11.36
CA ASN A 700 6.95 -30.21 10.40
C ASN A 700 8.33 -29.53 10.41
N THR A 701 8.45 -28.41 9.69
CA THR A 701 9.71 -27.68 9.53
C THR A 701 9.70 -26.49 10.49
N PRO A 702 10.74 -26.30 11.33
CA PRO A 702 10.80 -25.20 12.29
C PRO A 702 10.47 -23.81 11.70
N GLY A 703 9.31 -23.27 12.09
CA GLY A 703 8.80 -21.98 11.63
C GLY A 703 7.58 -22.11 10.72
N TYR A 704 7.60 -21.41 9.58
CA TYR A 704 6.52 -21.42 8.61
C TYR A 704 6.78 -22.43 7.48
N ASP A 705 5.79 -23.27 7.17
CA ASP A 705 5.78 -24.12 5.97
C ASP A 705 4.42 -24.08 5.23
N PHE A 706 4.43 -24.42 3.93
CA PHE A 706 3.23 -24.33 3.06
C PHE A 706 2.18 -25.43 3.27
N LEU A 707 2.39 -26.40 4.17
CA LEU A 707 1.41 -27.42 4.54
C LEU A 707 0.77 -27.12 5.91
N THR A 708 1.57 -26.74 6.92
CA THR A 708 1.10 -26.54 8.30
C THR A 708 1.00 -25.07 8.73
N GLY A 709 1.38 -24.15 7.86
CA GLY A 709 1.49 -22.74 8.21
C GLY A 709 2.53 -22.55 9.31
N ASN A 710 2.14 -21.94 10.43
CA ASN A 710 2.99 -21.82 11.63
C ASN A 710 2.76 -22.96 12.65
N GLY A 711 2.03 -24.02 12.27
CA GLY A 711 1.69 -25.15 13.13
C GLY A 711 0.36 -25.01 13.88
N LEU A 712 0.14 -25.92 14.85
CA LEU A 712 -1.11 -26.09 15.57
C LEU A 712 -1.36 -24.96 16.59
N ILE A 713 -2.45 -24.22 16.45
CA ILE A 713 -2.76 -23.08 17.34
C ILE A 713 -2.98 -23.50 18.80
N ARG A 714 -2.66 -22.58 19.71
CA ARG A 714 -2.91 -22.73 21.15
C ARG A 714 -3.68 -21.53 21.70
N ALA A 715 -4.94 -21.74 22.06
CA ALA A 715 -5.80 -20.69 22.58
C ALA A 715 -5.25 -20.07 23.89
N ASP A 716 -4.72 -20.90 24.79
CA ASP A 716 -4.20 -20.42 26.08
C ASP A 716 -2.96 -19.53 25.91
N ALA A 717 -2.06 -19.91 25.00
CA ALA A 717 -0.86 -19.15 24.70
C ALA A 717 -1.16 -17.89 23.85
N ALA A 718 -2.04 -18.00 22.86
CA ALA A 718 -2.43 -16.86 22.01
C ALA A 718 -3.16 -15.77 22.81
N ILE A 719 -4.03 -16.13 23.75
CA ILE A 719 -4.65 -15.16 24.66
C ILE A 719 -3.59 -14.54 25.59
N ALA A 720 -2.68 -15.34 26.16
CA ALA A 720 -1.60 -14.82 27.01
C ALA A 720 -0.70 -13.81 26.27
N TYR A 721 -0.40 -14.07 25.00
CA TYR A 721 0.45 -13.24 24.15
C TYR A 721 -0.13 -11.84 23.90
N ILE A 722 -1.46 -11.71 23.78
CA ILE A 722 -2.12 -10.41 23.58
C ILE A 722 -2.43 -9.66 24.89
N LEU A 723 -2.13 -10.25 26.06
CA LEU A 723 -2.29 -9.53 27.32
C LEU A 723 -1.24 -8.41 27.46
N PRO A 724 -1.59 -7.25 28.05
CA PRO A 724 -0.61 -6.22 28.35
C PRO A 724 0.44 -6.73 29.34
N SER A 725 1.69 -6.85 28.89
CA SER A 725 2.83 -7.11 29.77
C SER A 725 2.90 -6.06 30.88
N SER A 726 3.15 -6.49 32.12
CA SER A 726 3.41 -5.58 33.25
C SER A 726 4.86 -5.10 33.16
N THR A 727 5.07 -3.91 32.60
CA THR A 727 6.41 -3.36 32.40
C THR A 727 6.58 -2.05 33.13
N ILE A 728 7.84 -1.66 33.32
CA ILE A 728 8.23 -0.35 33.82
C ILE A 728 9.30 0.25 32.92
N SER A 729 9.25 1.56 32.72
CA SER A 729 10.33 2.32 32.11
C SER A 729 10.65 3.56 32.96
N ILE A 730 11.86 4.07 32.81
CA ILE A 730 12.22 5.42 33.25
C ILE A 730 12.55 6.24 32.00
N ALA A 731 12.11 7.49 31.98
CA ALA A 731 12.53 8.48 31.01
C ALA A 731 12.84 9.80 31.72
N LYS A 732 13.83 10.54 31.21
CA LYS A 732 13.93 11.97 31.51
C LYS A 732 12.61 12.63 31.08
N THR A 733 12.11 13.51 31.93
CA THR A 733 10.97 14.40 31.66
C THR A 733 11.44 15.83 31.49
N THR A 734 12.42 16.25 32.30
CA THR A 734 12.95 17.61 32.33
C THR A 734 14.43 17.53 32.68
N ASP A 735 15.27 18.22 31.92
CA ASP A 735 16.64 18.52 32.34
C ASP A 735 16.61 19.52 33.51
N GLY A 736 17.67 19.55 34.31
CA GLY A 736 17.91 20.64 35.23
C GLY A 736 18.30 21.92 34.47
N LYS A 737 17.91 23.08 34.99
CA LYS A 737 18.52 24.36 34.63
C LYS A 737 18.84 25.14 35.89
N GLU A 738 19.92 25.90 35.83
CA GLU A 738 20.25 26.93 36.82
C GLU A 738 19.20 28.04 36.70
N ALA A 739 19.07 28.62 35.50
CA ALA A 739 17.98 29.50 35.05
C ALA A 739 16.59 29.07 35.60
N GLY A 740 16.02 29.92 36.44
CA GLY A 740 14.70 29.72 37.04
C GLY A 740 14.60 28.58 38.07
N SER A 741 15.72 27.96 38.47
CA SER A 741 15.81 26.81 39.37
C SER A 741 14.96 25.60 38.91
N VAL A 742 15.02 25.27 37.62
CA VAL A 742 14.22 24.17 37.03
C VAL A 742 14.78 22.81 37.44
N SER A 743 13.98 22.04 38.20
CA SER A 743 14.37 20.71 38.68
C SER A 743 14.59 19.69 37.55
N SER A 744 15.64 18.87 37.66
CA SER A 744 15.75 17.61 36.90
C SER A 744 14.61 16.66 37.28
N VAL A 745 13.80 16.24 36.32
CA VAL A 745 12.66 15.33 36.55
C VAL A 745 12.77 14.08 35.69
N PHE A 746 12.55 12.92 36.31
CA PHE A 746 12.39 11.64 35.64
C PHE A 746 10.99 11.10 35.88
N THR A 747 10.30 10.66 34.82
CA THR A 747 9.01 9.98 34.93
C THR A 747 9.25 8.48 34.78
N LEU A 748 8.77 7.73 35.75
CA LEU A 748 8.62 6.29 35.65
C LEU A 748 7.20 6.01 35.15
N THR A 749 7.09 5.19 34.11
CA THR A 749 5.80 4.75 33.55
C THR A 749 5.65 3.25 33.77
N ARG A 750 4.46 2.79 34.18
CA ARG A 750 4.14 1.36 34.32
C ARG A 750 2.89 0.95 33.53
N THR A 751 2.89 -0.28 33.05
CA THR A 751 1.73 -0.97 32.45
C THR A 751 1.36 -2.20 33.29
N GLY A 752 0.22 -2.82 32.99
CA GLY A 752 -0.25 -4.02 33.72
C GLY A 752 -1.16 -3.69 34.90
N ASP A 753 -0.99 -4.39 36.03
CA ASP A 753 -1.86 -4.22 37.20
C ASP A 753 -1.59 -2.90 37.95
N LEU A 754 -2.50 -1.94 37.77
CA LEU A 754 -2.46 -0.65 38.45
C LEU A 754 -3.16 -0.65 39.83
N SER A 755 -3.86 -1.72 40.21
CA SER A 755 -4.77 -1.73 41.38
C SER A 755 -4.05 -1.49 42.71
N SER A 756 -2.78 -1.88 42.81
CA SER A 756 -1.92 -1.71 43.97
C SER A 756 -0.89 -0.59 43.76
N ALA A 757 -0.46 0.01 44.87
CA ALA A 757 0.69 0.92 44.88
C ALA A 757 2.00 0.14 44.70
N LEU A 758 2.97 0.73 43.99
CA LEU A 758 4.23 0.08 43.62
C LEU A 758 5.41 0.99 43.95
N THR A 759 6.34 0.52 44.78
CA THR A 759 7.60 1.23 45.07
C THR A 759 8.73 0.68 44.22
N VAL A 760 9.52 1.58 43.64
CA VAL A 760 10.66 1.29 42.76
C VAL A 760 11.89 1.97 43.35
N ASN A 761 12.97 1.19 43.49
CA ASN A 761 14.24 1.72 43.96
C ASN A 761 15.03 2.31 42.78
N TYR A 762 15.73 3.41 43.03
CA TYR A 762 16.65 4.03 42.08
C TYR A 762 17.99 4.40 42.72
N THR A 763 19.02 4.50 41.90
CA THR A 763 20.35 5.02 42.26
C THR A 763 20.73 6.19 41.37
N LEU A 764 21.45 7.17 41.91
CA LEU A 764 21.97 8.32 41.17
C LEU A 764 23.49 8.18 40.95
N ALA A 765 23.96 8.66 39.79
CA ALA A 765 25.35 8.82 39.40
C ALA A 765 25.44 9.99 38.40
N GLY A 766 26.59 10.19 37.74
CA GLY A 766 26.79 11.24 36.74
C GLY A 766 27.98 12.13 37.08
N THR A 767 28.06 13.32 36.48
CA THR A 767 29.07 14.33 36.84
C THR A 767 28.58 15.27 37.93
N ALA A 768 27.27 15.52 38.02
CA ALA A 768 26.70 16.46 38.98
C ALA A 768 26.80 15.98 40.43
N THR A 769 27.14 16.92 41.31
CA THR A 769 27.42 16.77 42.74
C THR A 769 26.18 17.06 43.61
N PRO A 770 25.62 16.05 44.31
CA PRO A 770 24.49 16.27 45.21
C PRO A 770 24.83 17.27 46.33
N GLY A 771 24.07 18.36 46.41
CA GLY A 771 24.22 19.42 47.40
C GLY A 771 25.09 20.61 46.94
N VAL A 772 25.65 20.56 45.73
CA VAL A 772 26.20 21.74 45.04
C VAL A 772 25.24 22.14 43.92
N ASP A 773 24.92 21.20 43.02
CA ASP A 773 24.22 21.50 41.76
C ASP A 773 22.76 20.99 41.79
N TYR A 774 22.46 20.02 42.65
CA TYR A 774 21.07 19.55 42.88
C TYR A 774 20.81 18.91 44.25
N THR A 775 19.54 18.76 44.62
CA THR A 775 19.09 18.06 45.84
C THR A 775 18.28 16.80 45.55
N ASN A 776 18.35 15.78 46.44
CA ASN A 776 17.66 14.48 46.27
C ASN A 776 16.64 14.21 47.39
N PRO A 777 15.42 14.79 47.34
CA PRO A 777 14.41 14.59 48.38
C PRO A 777 13.80 13.17 48.40
N GLY A 778 13.90 12.41 47.31
CA GLY A 778 13.28 11.07 47.18
C GLY A 778 14.08 9.92 47.81
N ALA A 779 15.32 10.17 48.26
CA ALA A 779 16.17 9.21 48.97
C ALA A 779 16.28 7.80 48.31
N GLY A 780 16.26 7.74 46.97
CA GLY A 780 16.42 6.51 46.21
C GLY A 780 15.14 5.68 46.01
N LYS A 781 13.94 6.25 46.27
CA LYS A 781 12.66 5.57 46.07
C LYS A 781 11.64 6.42 45.33
N ALA A 782 11.04 5.87 44.28
CA ALA A 782 9.86 6.39 43.60
C ALA A 782 8.66 5.49 43.92
N THR A 783 7.45 6.06 44.07
CA THR A 783 6.24 5.26 44.37
C THR A 783 5.08 5.66 43.47
N PHE A 784 4.53 4.66 42.76
CA PHE A 784 3.26 4.77 42.07
C PHE A 784 2.12 4.63 43.09
N ALA A 785 1.21 5.59 43.10
CA ALA A 785 -0.06 5.43 43.82
C ALA A 785 -0.91 4.32 43.20
N ALA A 786 -1.79 3.72 43.99
CA ALA A 786 -2.82 2.81 43.47
C ALA A 786 -3.68 3.54 42.42
N GLY A 787 -3.96 2.87 41.30
CA GLY A 787 -4.60 3.45 40.12
C GLY A 787 -3.67 4.27 39.19
N SER A 788 -2.47 4.65 39.63
CA SER A 788 -1.56 5.45 38.80
C SER A 788 -0.65 4.59 37.91
N SER A 789 -0.57 4.94 36.63
CA SER A 789 0.42 4.43 35.66
C SER A 789 1.72 5.25 35.62
N LYS A 790 1.83 6.35 36.38
CA LYS A 790 3.01 7.22 36.45
C LYS A 790 3.48 7.50 37.88
N ALA A 791 4.77 7.69 38.04
CA ALA A 791 5.43 8.22 39.23
C ALA A 791 6.62 9.09 38.81
N THR A 792 7.05 10.04 39.64
CA THR A 792 8.19 10.92 39.32
C THR A 792 9.31 10.81 40.34
N ILE A 793 10.53 11.08 39.88
CA ILE A 793 11.70 11.45 40.68
C ILE A 793 12.00 12.89 40.31
N THR A 794 12.01 13.78 41.30
CA THR A 794 12.28 15.22 41.12
C THR A 794 13.50 15.59 41.94
N LEU A 795 14.49 16.20 41.27
CA LEU A 795 15.77 16.60 41.81
C LEU A 795 15.94 18.12 41.55
N PRO A 796 15.58 18.99 42.51
CA PRO A 796 15.72 20.43 42.36
C PRO A 796 17.17 20.84 42.12
N THR A 797 17.40 21.64 41.09
CA THR A 797 18.69 22.28 40.79
C THR A 797 18.98 23.42 41.77
N ILE A 798 20.22 23.86 41.72
CA ILE A 798 20.73 25.08 42.34
C ILE A 798 21.17 25.99 41.17
N ASP A 799 21.17 27.30 41.42
CA ASP A 799 21.35 28.38 40.43
C ASP A 799 22.41 29.32 41.02
N ASP A 800 23.57 29.47 40.36
CA ASP A 800 24.60 30.42 40.78
C ASP A 800 24.97 31.51 39.74
N LEU A 801 26.26 31.87 39.58
CA LEU A 801 26.77 32.96 38.73
C LEU A 801 28.16 32.61 38.17
N LEU A 802 28.46 31.32 38.05
CA LEU A 802 29.71 30.78 37.54
C LEU A 802 29.40 30.00 36.27
N SER A 803 30.06 30.35 35.17
CA SER A 803 29.96 29.54 33.95
C SER A 803 30.60 28.17 34.20
N ASP A 804 29.76 27.14 34.24
CA ASP A 804 30.10 25.77 34.60
C ASP A 804 29.69 24.79 33.48
N PRO A 805 30.51 23.77 33.17
CA PRO A 805 30.24 22.86 32.07
C PRO A 805 29.02 21.99 32.38
N SER A 806 28.04 21.94 31.47
CA SER A 806 26.77 21.25 31.69
C SER A 806 26.93 19.83 32.28
N GLU A 807 26.39 19.64 33.47
CA GLU A 807 26.61 18.42 34.26
C GLU A 807 25.51 17.38 34.06
N THR A 808 25.71 16.15 34.55
CA THR A 808 24.76 15.05 34.32
C THR A 808 24.34 14.35 35.62
N ILE A 809 23.06 13.97 35.68
CA ILE A 809 22.48 13.05 36.66
C ILE A 809 21.96 11.82 35.92
N ILE A 810 22.59 10.67 36.16
CA ILE A 810 22.17 9.36 35.65
C ILE A 810 21.33 8.67 36.73
N THR A 811 20.04 8.56 36.49
CA THR A 811 19.10 7.84 37.38
C THR A 811 18.85 6.43 36.85
N LYS A 812 19.28 5.41 37.60
CA LYS A 812 19.05 3.98 37.26
C LYS A 812 17.98 3.37 38.15
N ILE A 813 16.99 2.71 37.57
CA ILE A 813 15.92 1.97 38.28
C ILE A 813 16.23 0.48 38.38
N THR A 814 15.60 -0.20 39.34
CA THR A 814 15.59 -1.67 39.44
C THR A 814 14.17 -2.21 39.25
N ALA A 815 14.02 -3.27 38.46
CA ALA A 815 12.73 -3.93 38.25
C ALA A 815 12.13 -4.43 39.57
N PRO A 816 10.90 -4.00 39.95
CA PRO A 816 10.22 -4.58 41.10
C PRO A 816 9.65 -5.97 40.75
N THR A 817 9.40 -6.79 41.77
CA THR A 817 8.87 -8.15 41.59
C THR A 817 7.57 -8.15 40.78
N GLY A 818 7.51 -8.95 39.73
CA GLY A 818 6.33 -9.06 38.84
C GLY A 818 6.34 -8.08 37.64
N TYR A 819 7.34 -7.20 37.53
CA TYR A 819 7.50 -6.29 36.40
C TYR A 819 8.83 -6.53 35.67
N THR A 820 8.87 -6.27 34.36
CA THR A 820 10.11 -6.20 33.57
C THR A 820 10.40 -4.77 33.11
N ILE A 821 11.66 -4.45 32.82
CA ILE A 821 11.98 -3.12 32.28
C ILE A 821 11.72 -3.12 30.76
N SER A 822 10.83 -2.25 30.30
CA SER A 822 10.56 -2.03 28.88
C SER A 822 11.32 -0.79 28.39
N GLY A 823 12.57 -0.99 28.01
CA GLY A 823 13.47 0.08 27.56
C GLY A 823 14.77 0.13 28.37
N PRO A 824 15.46 1.29 28.41
CA PRO A 824 16.66 1.43 29.22
C PRO A 824 16.33 1.38 30.72
N ASP A 825 17.21 0.75 31.50
CA ASP A 825 17.08 0.68 32.96
C ASP A 825 17.56 1.96 33.67
N ASN A 826 17.97 2.96 32.91
CA ASN A 826 18.44 4.25 33.38
C ASN A 826 18.03 5.37 32.42
N ALA A 827 18.01 6.58 32.92
CA ALA A 827 17.85 7.80 32.14
C ALA A 827 18.82 8.86 32.66
N THR A 828 19.33 9.70 31.76
CA THR A 828 20.21 10.83 32.09
C THR A 828 19.43 12.13 31.96
N ALA A 829 19.51 12.98 32.98
CA ALA A 829 19.21 14.40 32.89
C ALA A 829 20.52 15.19 32.92
N THR A 830 20.55 16.31 32.21
CA THR A 830 21.64 17.28 32.25
C THR A 830 21.23 18.44 33.14
N ILE A 831 22.15 19.07 33.88
CA ILE A 831 21.95 20.40 34.46
C ILE A 831 22.60 21.38 33.49
N LEU A 832 21.82 22.33 33.00
CA LEU A 832 22.28 23.36 32.06
C LEU A 832 22.51 24.67 32.80
N ASP A 833 23.75 25.14 32.74
CA ASP A 833 24.15 26.53 32.97
C ASP A 833 23.49 27.46 31.91
N ASN A 834 23.32 28.73 32.26
CA ASN A 834 22.71 29.79 31.46
C ASN A 834 23.59 31.03 31.26
N ASP A 835 24.80 31.05 31.82
CA ASP A 835 25.76 32.15 31.65
C ASP A 835 26.76 31.87 30.51
N GLY A 836 26.88 32.82 29.58
CA GLY A 836 27.82 32.77 28.45
C GLY A 836 29.27 33.12 28.81
N ASN A 837 30.17 32.98 27.84
CA ASN A 837 31.61 33.17 28.02
C ASN A 837 32.23 34.17 27.02
N ALA A 838 33.30 33.78 26.31
CA ALA A 838 34.02 34.63 25.35
C ALA A 838 34.09 33.97 23.96
N ALA A 839 33.12 33.11 23.68
CA ALA A 839 32.98 32.30 22.48
C ALA A 839 31.51 32.28 22.07
N ASN A 840 31.23 31.91 20.82
CA ASN A 840 29.86 31.85 20.29
C ASN A 840 29.02 30.82 21.06
N ASP A 841 28.12 31.30 21.92
CA ASP A 841 27.26 30.51 22.78
C ASP A 841 25.81 30.45 22.25
N ASN A 842 25.03 29.48 22.74
CA ASN A 842 23.62 29.32 22.39
C ASN A 842 22.79 29.17 23.66
N LEU A 843 22.33 30.30 24.18
CA LEU A 843 21.65 30.45 25.46
C LEU A 843 20.13 30.36 25.28
N VAL A 844 19.50 29.42 25.98
CA VAL A 844 18.06 29.17 25.88
C VAL A 844 17.44 29.12 27.26
N GLY A 845 16.50 30.04 27.53
CA GLY A 845 15.73 30.19 28.75
C GLY A 845 14.61 29.16 28.91
N THR A 846 13.51 29.56 29.55
CA THR A 846 12.50 28.71 30.15
C THR A 846 11.08 29.27 29.94
N SER A 847 10.08 28.72 30.64
CA SER A 847 8.73 29.30 30.65
C SER A 847 8.51 30.26 31.83
N PHE A 848 9.57 30.92 32.30
CA PHE A 848 9.60 31.88 33.39
C PHE A 848 10.48 33.08 33.02
N ALA A 849 10.51 34.11 33.86
CA ALA A 849 11.35 35.27 33.62
C ALA A 849 12.84 34.92 33.79
N ASP A 850 13.58 34.94 32.69
CA ASP A 850 15.00 34.58 32.63
C ASP A 850 15.91 35.81 32.40
N ALA A 851 17.19 35.66 32.76
CA ALA A 851 18.25 36.60 32.44
C ALA A 851 19.37 35.82 31.74
N LEU A 852 19.57 36.07 30.44
CA LEU A 852 20.60 35.42 29.63
C LEU A 852 21.66 36.45 29.24
N ALA A 853 22.94 36.11 29.39
CA ALA A 853 24.06 36.97 29.06
C ALA A 853 25.09 36.24 28.20
N GLY A 854 25.22 36.60 26.92
CA GLY A 854 26.23 36.05 25.99
C GLY A 854 27.66 36.51 26.32
N VAL A 855 27.78 37.76 26.78
CA VAL A 855 29.01 38.46 27.19
C VAL A 855 29.93 38.80 26.03
N GLY A 856 30.29 37.84 25.17
CA GLY A 856 31.09 38.13 23.99
C GLY A 856 31.34 36.92 23.09
N GLY A 857 30.87 37.03 21.87
CA GLY A 857 30.82 35.96 20.89
C GLY A 857 29.87 36.40 19.78
N ASN A 858 29.60 35.54 18.81
CA ASN A 858 28.40 35.71 18.01
C ASN A 858 27.36 34.74 18.56
N ASP A 859 26.57 35.24 19.50
CA ASP A 859 25.77 34.44 20.42
C ASP A 859 24.33 34.31 19.91
N THR A 860 23.67 33.23 20.29
CA THR A 860 22.26 32.98 19.97
C THR A 860 21.45 32.90 21.25
N LEU A 861 20.51 33.83 21.45
CA LEU A 861 19.74 33.99 22.67
C LEU A 861 18.25 33.73 22.41
N SER A 862 17.59 32.95 23.27
CA SER A 862 16.14 32.78 23.24
C SER A 862 15.59 32.65 24.66
N GLY A 863 14.81 33.64 25.12
CA GLY A 863 14.17 33.59 26.44
C GLY A 863 13.14 32.48 26.57
N LEU A 864 12.47 32.13 25.46
CA LEU A 864 11.22 31.39 25.41
C LEU A 864 10.08 32.19 26.05
N GLY A 865 9.46 31.74 27.14
CA GLY A 865 8.21 32.34 27.63
C GLY A 865 8.37 32.98 29.00
N GLY A 866 8.46 34.30 29.10
CA GLY A 866 8.78 34.90 30.38
C GLY A 866 8.51 36.41 30.42
N ASN A 867 9.42 37.13 31.06
CA ASN A 867 9.53 38.58 30.96
C ASN A 867 11.03 38.82 30.98
N ASP A 868 11.67 38.55 29.86
CA ASP A 868 13.07 38.13 29.87
C ASP A 868 14.01 39.31 29.68
N THR A 869 15.24 39.16 30.17
CA THR A 869 16.33 40.08 29.84
C THR A 869 17.37 39.30 29.04
N LEU A 870 17.50 39.65 27.77
CA LEU A 870 18.44 39.04 26.83
C LEU A 870 19.55 40.06 26.57
N ASP A 871 20.78 39.76 26.97
CA ASP A 871 21.96 40.61 26.81
C ASP A 871 23.00 39.85 25.97
N GLY A 872 23.06 40.13 24.66
CA GLY A 872 24.01 39.47 23.75
C GLY A 872 25.45 39.78 24.13
N GLY A 873 25.72 41.05 24.39
CA GLY A 873 27.03 41.53 24.80
C GLY A 873 27.75 42.21 23.64
N ALA A 874 28.72 41.53 23.01
CA ALA A 874 29.55 42.13 21.97
C ALA A 874 30.02 41.14 20.90
N SER A 875 30.11 41.65 19.66
CA SER A 875 30.13 40.94 18.37
C SER A 875 28.71 40.70 17.87
N ASN A 876 28.47 39.78 16.92
CA ASN A 876 27.23 39.80 16.13
C ASN A 876 26.21 38.76 16.62
N ASP A 877 25.17 39.21 17.31
CA ASP A 877 24.28 38.35 18.08
C ASP A 877 22.92 38.11 17.41
N THR A 878 22.24 37.03 17.78
CA THR A 878 20.97 36.60 17.18
C THR A 878 19.94 36.23 18.24
N TYR A 879 18.81 36.92 18.24
CA TYR A 879 17.72 36.76 19.21
C TYR A 879 16.56 36.02 18.56
N LEU A 880 16.24 34.82 19.06
CA LEU A 880 15.25 33.92 18.47
C LEU A 880 13.89 34.03 19.17
N PHE A 881 12.86 34.34 18.38
CA PHE A 881 11.47 34.46 18.83
C PHE A 881 10.54 33.51 18.05
N ASP A 882 9.76 32.71 18.78
CA ASP A 882 8.62 31.95 18.25
C ASP A 882 7.33 32.49 18.87
N THR A 883 6.67 33.43 18.17
CA THR A 883 5.41 34.02 18.67
C THR A 883 4.19 33.13 18.41
N ASP A 884 4.35 31.86 18.04
CA ASP A 884 3.27 30.88 18.18
C ASP A 884 3.12 30.41 19.64
N LEU A 885 4.20 30.48 20.42
CA LEU A 885 4.23 30.33 21.88
C LEU A 885 3.88 31.65 22.59
N VAL A 886 3.55 31.60 23.89
CA VAL A 886 3.28 32.80 24.69
C VAL A 886 4.57 33.32 25.31
N LEU A 887 5.07 34.45 24.79
CA LEU A 887 6.38 35.01 25.18
C LEU A 887 6.29 36.11 26.26
N ASN A 888 5.22 36.91 26.24
CA ASN A 888 4.95 38.10 27.07
C ASN A 888 5.80 39.35 26.78
N SER A 889 6.82 39.69 27.59
CA SER A 889 7.39 41.04 27.58
C SER A 889 8.89 41.09 27.87
N ASP A 890 9.69 41.18 26.82
CA ASP A 890 11.14 41.04 26.90
C ASP A 890 11.88 42.36 26.72
N ARG A 891 13.03 42.45 27.38
CA ARG A 891 13.99 43.55 27.29
C ARG A 891 15.25 43.03 26.61
N LEU A 892 15.56 43.59 25.46
CA LEU A 892 16.77 43.24 24.71
C LEU A 892 17.83 44.31 24.96
N ILE A 893 19.04 43.85 25.25
CA ILE A 893 20.23 44.64 25.50
C ILE A 893 21.29 44.14 24.55
N ASP A 894 21.91 45.04 23.81
CA ASP A 894 23.07 44.75 22.98
C ASP A 894 24.05 45.93 23.05
N ALA A 895 25.33 45.71 22.73
CA ALA A 895 26.34 46.76 22.75
C ALA A 895 26.95 47.05 21.38
N SER A 896 27.68 46.11 20.76
CA SER A 896 28.37 46.40 19.50
C SER A 896 28.54 45.18 18.61
N GLY A 897 27.75 45.15 17.53
CA GLY A 897 27.73 44.06 16.57
C GLY A 897 27.13 44.45 15.22
N ILE A 898 26.48 43.46 14.62
CA ILE A 898 25.47 43.62 13.57
C ILE A 898 24.41 42.57 13.92
N ASP A 899 23.36 43.02 14.59
CA ASP A 899 22.62 42.19 15.51
C ASP A 899 21.20 41.93 15.00
N THR A 900 20.71 40.71 15.22
CA THR A 900 19.61 40.13 14.43
C THR A 900 18.44 39.68 15.29
N LEU A 901 17.25 40.23 15.00
CA LEU A 901 15.99 39.79 15.59
C LEU A 901 15.30 38.80 14.63
N ASN A 902 15.18 37.54 15.03
CA ASN A 902 14.75 36.45 14.15
C ASN A 902 13.43 35.83 14.62
N PHE A 903 12.39 36.02 13.81
CA PHE A 903 11.02 35.56 14.02
C PHE A 903 10.62 34.40 13.09
N ALA A 904 11.56 33.81 12.33
CA ALA A 904 11.28 32.80 11.30
C ALA A 904 10.62 31.51 11.81
N ALA A 905 10.58 31.29 13.12
CA ALA A 905 9.82 30.21 13.76
C ALA A 905 8.32 30.51 13.89
N THR A 906 7.91 31.79 13.81
CA THR A 906 6.51 32.23 13.91
C THR A 906 5.75 31.89 12.63
N THR A 907 4.71 31.05 12.74
CA THR A 907 3.89 30.64 11.59
C THR A 907 2.42 31.04 11.64
N THR A 908 1.90 31.46 12.81
CA THR A 908 0.48 31.77 12.99
C THR A 908 0.17 33.21 13.38
N LYS A 909 1.18 34.09 13.51
CA LYS A 909 0.99 35.50 13.90
C LYS A 909 1.85 36.46 13.08
N THR A 910 1.34 37.68 12.94
CA THR A 910 2.04 38.82 12.35
C THR A 910 3.00 39.48 13.36
N ILE A 911 4.15 39.90 12.87
CA ILE A 911 5.20 40.70 13.52
C ILE A 911 5.02 42.18 13.13
N ASN A 912 4.96 43.07 14.11
CA ASN A 912 4.96 44.53 13.93
C ASN A 912 6.17 45.12 14.65
N LEU A 913 7.23 45.46 13.93
CA LEU A 913 8.51 45.82 14.54
C LEU A 913 9.08 47.12 13.97
N ASN A 914 9.60 47.98 14.85
CA ASN A 914 10.34 49.18 14.49
C ASN A 914 11.67 49.21 15.25
N LEU A 915 12.79 49.00 14.55
CA LEU A 915 14.13 48.99 15.16
C LEU A 915 14.53 50.36 15.73
N GLY A 916 13.95 51.44 15.23
CA GLY A 916 14.15 52.80 15.73
C GLY A 916 13.42 53.12 17.06
N SER A 917 12.61 52.19 17.61
CA SER A 917 11.82 52.41 18.82
C SER A 917 12.39 51.72 20.07
N THR A 918 12.82 52.52 21.04
CA THR A 918 13.14 52.06 22.42
C THR A 918 11.94 52.06 23.36
N VAL A 919 10.78 52.52 22.90
CA VAL A 919 9.52 52.41 23.65
C VAL A 919 9.00 50.99 23.49
N ALA A 920 8.50 50.41 24.59
CA ALA A 920 7.87 49.09 24.61
C ALA A 920 6.82 48.97 23.49
N GLN A 921 7.12 48.14 22.50
CA GLN A 921 6.35 47.99 21.27
C GLN A 921 5.68 46.61 21.23
N THR A 922 4.38 46.58 20.97
CA THR A 922 3.63 45.32 20.82
C THR A 922 3.95 44.71 19.46
N VAL A 923 4.91 43.79 19.45
CA VAL A 923 5.32 43.07 18.24
C VAL A 923 4.20 42.15 17.77
N THR A 924 3.54 41.48 18.70
CA THR A 924 2.44 40.56 18.40
C THR A 924 1.33 40.71 19.44
N ALA A 925 0.11 41.05 18.98
CA ALA A 925 -0.99 41.49 19.84
C ALA A 925 -1.38 40.44 20.90
N GLY A 926 -1.26 40.82 22.17
CA GLY A 926 -1.58 39.94 23.30
C GLY A 926 -0.57 38.79 23.51
N ASN A 927 0.57 38.83 22.83
CA ASN A 927 1.61 37.82 22.93
C ASN A 927 2.98 38.38 23.27
N LEU A 928 3.62 39.15 22.36
CA LEU A 928 4.97 39.67 22.54
C LEU A 928 4.98 41.20 22.57
N THR A 929 5.63 41.76 23.59
CA THR A 929 6.02 43.17 23.69
C THR A 929 7.53 43.25 23.84
N LEU A 930 8.23 43.95 22.96
CA LEU A 930 9.68 44.13 23.05
C LEU A 930 10.04 45.55 23.51
N THR A 931 11.08 45.64 24.35
CA THR A 931 11.74 46.90 24.70
C THR A 931 13.22 46.83 24.33
N LEU A 932 13.61 47.53 23.26
CA LEU A 932 15.00 47.61 22.81
C LEU A 932 15.77 48.62 23.68
N ALA A 933 16.97 48.26 24.16
CA ALA A 933 17.77 49.15 25.01
C ALA A 933 18.30 50.41 24.27
N SER A 934 18.48 50.33 22.94
CA SER A 934 18.84 51.44 22.07
C SER A 934 18.10 51.34 20.73
N ALA A 935 17.92 52.48 20.05
CA ALA A 935 17.35 52.57 18.69
C ALA A 935 18.36 52.20 17.59
N THR A 936 19.56 51.80 17.98
CA THR A 936 20.75 51.54 17.14
C THR A 936 21.56 50.34 17.69
N ALA A 937 20.87 49.37 18.28
CA ALA A 937 21.46 48.14 18.84
C ALA A 937 21.08 46.89 18.02
N PHE A 938 20.38 47.08 16.90
CA PHE A 938 19.88 46.02 16.04
C PHE A 938 19.83 46.56 14.60
N GLU A 939 20.34 45.76 13.68
CA GLU A 939 20.44 46.10 12.27
C GLU A 939 19.56 45.19 11.42
N ASN A 940 19.36 43.93 11.85
CA ASN A 940 18.72 42.91 11.02
C ASN A 940 17.41 42.41 11.62
N VAL A 941 16.45 42.09 10.75
CA VAL A 941 15.20 41.39 11.10
C VAL A 941 14.96 40.27 10.10
N ILE A 942 14.50 39.12 10.59
CA ILE A 942 13.87 38.08 9.79
C ILE A 942 12.45 37.91 10.35
N GLY A 943 11.42 38.13 9.53
CA GLY A 943 10.02 37.98 9.91
C GLY A 943 9.54 36.53 9.95
N GLY A 944 8.23 36.35 10.05
CA GLY A 944 7.54 35.06 10.17
C GLY A 944 7.01 34.51 8.84
N SER A 945 5.92 33.76 8.91
CA SER A 945 5.21 33.22 7.73
C SER A 945 3.80 33.79 7.52
N LEU A 946 3.52 34.99 8.05
CA LEU A 946 2.32 35.78 7.77
C LEU A 946 2.71 37.23 7.46
N ASN A 947 1.76 37.97 6.88
CA ASN A 947 1.87 39.39 6.54
C ASN A 947 2.46 40.24 7.68
N ASP A 948 3.74 40.59 7.58
CA ASP A 948 4.52 41.31 8.58
C ASP A 948 4.69 42.79 8.25
N ASN A 949 5.03 43.59 9.26
CA ASN A 949 5.25 45.03 9.12
C ASN A 949 6.54 45.42 9.85
N ILE A 950 7.62 45.57 9.09
CA ILE A 950 8.98 45.70 9.60
C ILE A 950 9.59 47.03 9.14
N VAL A 951 9.97 47.84 10.13
CA VAL A 951 10.59 49.15 9.94
C VAL A 951 12.00 49.15 10.52
N GLY A 952 12.98 49.56 9.72
CA GLY A 952 14.37 49.72 10.08
C GLY A 952 14.63 50.92 11.01
N ASN A 953 15.86 51.41 11.02
CA ASN A 953 16.29 52.56 11.80
C ASN A 953 17.11 53.55 10.94
N THR A 954 18.22 54.07 11.44
CA THR A 954 19.10 54.99 10.67
C THR A 954 20.48 54.39 10.37
N LEU A 955 20.57 53.06 10.43
CA LEU A 955 21.77 52.26 10.14
C LEU A 955 21.56 51.51 8.82
N ALA A 956 22.58 50.82 8.32
CA ALA A 956 22.39 49.90 7.20
C ALA A 956 21.70 48.63 7.71
N ASN A 957 20.42 48.47 7.40
CA ASN A 957 19.59 47.36 7.87
C ASN A 957 19.55 46.19 6.89
N SER A 958 19.30 44.98 7.41
CA SER A 958 18.91 43.82 6.58
C SER A 958 17.56 43.29 7.06
N LEU A 959 16.49 43.64 6.34
CA LEU A 959 15.11 43.27 6.67
C LEU A 959 14.63 42.19 5.70
N ASN A 960 14.34 41.00 6.21
CA ASN A 960 13.67 39.93 5.48
C ASN A 960 12.24 39.78 6.03
N GLY A 961 11.22 39.84 5.17
CA GLY A 961 9.80 39.67 5.53
C GLY A 961 9.50 38.21 5.84
N GLY A 962 9.80 37.32 4.88
CA GLY A 962 9.75 35.88 5.04
C GLY A 962 8.75 35.25 4.09
N ALA A 963 7.55 34.97 4.59
CA ALA A 963 6.42 34.57 3.74
C ALA A 963 5.15 35.23 4.24
N GLY A 964 4.27 35.64 3.33
CA GLY A 964 3.18 36.54 3.66
C GLY A 964 3.14 37.69 2.67
N ASN A 965 2.19 38.61 2.85
CA ASN A 965 2.19 39.87 2.11
C ASN A 965 2.74 40.95 3.04
N ASP A 966 4.05 41.15 2.99
CA ASP A 966 4.83 41.87 3.97
C ASP A 966 4.98 43.35 3.60
N THR A 967 5.23 44.17 4.62
CA THR A 967 5.43 45.62 4.46
C THR A 967 6.78 46.00 5.07
N LEU A 968 7.72 46.40 4.20
CA LEU A 968 9.10 46.70 4.57
C LEU A 968 9.42 48.19 4.36
N SER A 969 10.14 48.79 5.31
CA SER A 969 10.73 50.12 5.14
C SER A 969 12.06 50.22 5.87
N GLY A 970 13.17 50.36 5.13
CA GLY A 970 14.51 50.51 5.72
C GLY A 970 14.70 51.83 6.48
N LEU A 971 13.97 52.87 6.05
CA LEU A 971 14.19 54.27 6.43
C LEU A 971 15.54 54.80 5.90
N GLY A 972 16.53 55.04 6.75
CA GLY A 972 17.76 55.74 6.35
C GLY A 972 19.00 54.91 6.56
N GLY A 973 19.64 54.45 5.48
CA GLY A 973 20.78 53.56 5.59
C GLY A 973 21.43 53.28 4.25
N ASN A 974 21.77 52.01 4.05
CA ASN A 974 22.11 51.43 2.76
C ASN A 974 21.59 49.99 2.85
N ASP A 975 20.29 49.85 2.70
CA ASP A 975 19.58 48.74 3.29
C ASP A 975 19.49 47.54 2.34
N THR A 976 19.37 46.34 2.90
CA THR A 976 18.85 45.18 2.17
C THR A 976 17.42 44.96 2.61
N LEU A 977 16.49 45.05 1.67
CA LEU A 977 15.07 44.73 1.88
C LEU A 977 14.75 43.50 1.04
N ASP A 978 14.19 42.47 1.67
CA ASP A 978 13.92 41.17 1.07
C ASP A 978 12.52 40.72 1.49
N GLY A 979 11.51 40.94 0.66
CA GLY A 979 10.10 40.63 0.97
C GLY A 979 9.94 39.13 1.22
N GLY A 980 10.15 38.36 0.17
CA GLY A 980 10.25 36.91 0.25
C GLY A 980 9.18 36.25 -0.60
N ALA A 981 8.19 35.65 0.04
CA ALA A 981 7.16 34.86 -0.64
C ALA A 981 5.73 35.29 -0.29
N GLY A 982 5.15 36.11 -1.16
CA GLY A 982 3.76 36.54 -1.18
C GLY A 982 3.64 37.81 -1.99
N ASN A 983 2.72 38.72 -1.68
CA ASN A 983 2.62 39.99 -2.44
C ASN A 983 3.08 41.17 -1.57
N ASP A 984 4.35 41.55 -1.73
CA ASP A 984 5.05 42.40 -0.78
C ASP A 984 5.01 43.89 -1.16
N THR A 985 5.21 44.75 -0.15
CA THR A 985 5.12 46.21 -0.30
C THR A 985 6.30 46.93 0.36
N TYR A 986 7.07 47.66 -0.45
CA TYR A 986 8.25 48.40 -0.04
C TYR A 986 7.91 49.88 0.04
N LEU A 987 7.98 50.45 1.24
CA LEU A 987 7.56 51.83 1.51
C LEU A 987 8.75 52.80 1.47
N PHE A 988 8.70 53.76 0.55
CA PHE A 988 9.70 54.81 0.38
C PHE A 988 9.08 56.20 0.52
N ASP A 989 9.60 56.99 1.47
CA ASP A 989 9.36 58.43 1.57
C ASP A 989 10.64 59.19 1.20
N THR A 990 10.77 59.57 -0.07
CA THR A 990 11.99 60.26 -0.56
C THR A 990 12.03 61.76 -0.23
N ASP A 991 11.02 62.28 0.48
CA ASP A 991 11.16 63.59 1.14
C ASP A 991 12.17 63.51 2.31
N LEU A 992 12.43 62.29 2.83
CA LEU A 992 13.55 61.95 3.71
C LEU A 992 14.78 61.49 2.91
N VAL A 993 15.94 61.42 3.57
CA VAL A 993 17.17 60.83 2.98
C VAL A 993 17.19 59.36 3.36
N LEU A 994 17.08 58.49 2.35
CA LEU A 994 16.95 57.04 2.55
C LEU A 994 18.27 56.31 2.29
N GLY A 995 19.01 56.68 1.24
CA GLY A 995 20.36 56.18 1.00
C GLY A 995 20.52 55.34 -0.26
N SER A 996 21.20 54.19 -0.17
CA SER A 996 21.47 53.30 -1.30
C SER A 996 21.07 51.86 -0.99
N ASP A 997 19.85 51.50 -1.37
CA ASP A 997 19.21 50.26 -0.94
C ASP A 997 19.22 49.20 -2.04
N ARG A 998 19.20 47.95 -1.60
CA ARG A 998 19.16 46.76 -2.45
C ARG A 998 17.91 45.97 -2.13
N LEU A 999 17.05 45.84 -3.12
CA LEU A 999 15.80 45.10 -3.00
C LEU A 999 15.97 43.70 -3.58
N ILE A 1000 15.55 42.70 -2.82
CA ILE A 1000 15.40 41.31 -3.22
C ILE A 1000 13.91 41.01 -3.15
N ASP A 1001 13.40 40.25 -4.10
CA ASP A 1001 12.09 39.62 -3.95
C ASP A 1001 12.12 38.24 -4.62
N ALA A 1002 11.18 37.35 -4.28
CA ALA A 1002 11.12 36.00 -4.84
C ALA A 1002 9.86 35.74 -5.66
N SER A 1003 8.72 35.42 -5.05
CA SER A 1003 7.54 34.97 -5.80
C SER A 1003 6.26 35.67 -5.32
N GLY A 1004 5.76 36.58 -6.14
CA GLY A 1004 4.68 37.46 -5.74
C GLY A 1004 4.00 38.25 -6.84
N ILE A 1005 3.40 39.35 -6.41
CA ILE A 1005 3.04 40.50 -7.25
C ILE A 1005 3.35 41.74 -6.41
N ASP A 1006 4.57 42.25 -6.60
CA ASP A 1006 5.28 42.98 -5.56
C ASP A 1006 5.39 44.48 -5.90
N THR A 1007 5.33 45.32 -4.87
CA THR A 1007 4.95 46.73 -5.01
C THR A 1007 5.96 47.68 -4.42
N LEU A 1008 6.55 48.52 -5.28
CA LEU A 1008 7.39 49.64 -4.87
C LEU A 1008 6.51 50.89 -4.71
N ASN A 1009 6.35 51.37 -3.47
CA ASN A 1009 5.37 52.39 -3.11
C ASN A 1009 6.04 53.69 -2.65
N PHE A 1010 5.94 54.71 -3.50
CA PHE A 1010 6.47 56.06 -3.29
C PHE A 1010 5.38 57.08 -2.94
N ALA A 1011 4.13 56.66 -2.67
CA ALA A 1011 2.99 57.56 -2.46
C ALA A 1011 3.14 58.55 -1.27
N ALA A 1012 4.09 58.31 -0.37
CA ALA A 1012 4.47 59.24 0.69
C ALA A 1012 5.32 60.43 0.18
N THR A 1013 5.98 60.30 -0.96
CA THR A 1013 6.84 61.33 -1.58
C THR A 1013 5.99 62.46 -2.15
N THR A 1014 6.15 63.67 -1.63
CA THR A 1014 5.40 64.86 -2.05
C THR A 1014 6.25 65.98 -2.66
N THR A 1015 7.58 65.98 -2.46
CA THR A 1015 8.48 67.07 -2.88
C THR A 1015 9.54 66.66 -3.91
N LYS A 1016 9.56 65.39 -4.32
CA LYS A 1016 10.55 64.80 -5.23
C LYS A 1016 9.90 64.04 -6.38
N THR A 1017 10.66 63.87 -7.46
CA THR A 1017 10.30 63.01 -8.59
C THR A 1017 11.00 61.65 -8.49
N ILE A 1018 10.29 60.61 -8.93
CA ILE A 1018 10.70 59.21 -8.96
C ILE A 1018 11.19 58.87 -10.37
N ASN A 1019 12.40 58.32 -10.49
CA ASN A 1019 12.98 57.88 -11.76
C ASN A 1019 13.36 56.41 -11.66
N LEU A 1020 12.52 55.50 -12.16
CA LEU A 1020 12.63 54.07 -11.90
C LEU A 1020 12.44 53.24 -13.18
N ASN A 1021 13.27 52.21 -13.35
CA ASN A 1021 13.10 51.20 -14.39
C ASN A 1021 13.16 49.79 -13.76
N LEU A 1022 12.03 49.10 -13.67
CA LEU A 1022 11.94 47.76 -13.08
C LEU A 1022 12.80 46.73 -13.83
N GLY A 1023 13.06 46.95 -15.12
CA GLY A 1023 13.91 46.10 -15.94
C GLY A 1023 15.43 46.27 -15.72
N SER A 1024 15.87 47.11 -14.76
CA SER A 1024 17.29 47.40 -14.52
C SER A 1024 17.78 46.95 -13.13
N THR A 1025 18.76 46.04 -13.13
CA THR A 1025 19.48 45.58 -11.92
C THR A 1025 20.74 46.40 -11.61
N VAL A 1026 21.10 47.38 -12.45
CA VAL A 1026 22.17 48.35 -12.16
C VAL A 1026 21.63 49.37 -11.16
N ALA A 1027 22.45 49.81 -10.21
CA ALA A 1027 22.09 50.85 -9.24
C ALA A 1027 21.54 52.12 -9.93
N GLN A 1028 20.30 52.48 -9.60
CA GLN A 1028 19.53 53.54 -10.25
C GLN A 1028 19.31 54.69 -9.26
N THR A 1029 19.63 55.92 -9.67
CA THR A 1029 19.31 57.12 -8.88
C THR A 1029 17.82 57.42 -9.00
N VAL A 1030 17.00 56.85 -8.11
CA VAL A 1030 15.54 57.07 -8.10
C VAL A 1030 15.21 58.53 -7.78
N THR A 1031 15.90 59.08 -6.78
CA THR A 1031 15.78 60.49 -6.41
C THR A 1031 17.16 61.06 -6.08
N ALA A 1032 17.59 62.07 -6.83
CA ALA A 1032 18.95 62.61 -6.77
C ALA A 1032 19.34 63.13 -5.37
N GLY A 1033 20.27 62.42 -4.71
CA GLY A 1033 20.78 62.75 -3.38
C GLY A 1033 19.92 62.26 -2.21
N ASN A 1034 18.83 61.52 -2.49
CA ASN A 1034 17.91 60.99 -1.46
C ASN A 1034 17.84 59.45 -1.51
N LEU A 1035 17.69 58.84 -2.69
CA LEU A 1035 17.52 57.40 -2.86
C LEU A 1035 18.21 56.87 -4.12
N THR A 1036 19.00 55.81 -3.97
CA THR A 1036 19.52 54.96 -5.05
C THR A 1036 19.02 53.54 -4.82
N LEU A 1037 18.41 52.89 -5.82
CA LEU A 1037 17.92 51.51 -5.71
C LEU A 1037 18.69 50.55 -6.61
N THR A 1038 18.98 49.36 -6.08
CA THR A 1038 19.52 48.22 -6.83
C THR A 1038 18.55 47.05 -6.72
N LEU A 1039 17.89 46.68 -7.82
CA LEU A 1039 16.98 45.53 -7.86
C LEU A 1039 17.79 44.25 -8.09
N ALA A 1040 17.54 43.19 -7.30
CA ALA A 1040 18.26 41.92 -7.42
C ALA A 1040 17.97 41.18 -8.73
N SER A 1041 16.77 41.35 -9.29
CA SER A 1041 16.37 40.88 -10.62
C SER A 1041 15.63 41.97 -11.40
N ALA A 1042 15.70 41.90 -12.72
CA ALA A 1042 14.91 42.72 -13.64
C ALA A 1042 13.41 42.31 -13.68
N THR A 1043 13.06 41.25 -12.94
CA THR A 1043 11.74 40.60 -12.90
C THR A 1043 11.37 40.24 -11.45
N ALA A 1044 11.73 41.08 -10.48
CA ALA A 1044 11.41 40.91 -9.05
C ALA A 1044 10.26 41.81 -8.58
N PHE A 1045 9.72 42.68 -9.45
CA PHE A 1045 8.69 43.64 -9.11
C PHE A 1045 7.77 43.84 -10.30
N GLU A 1046 6.47 43.89 -10.04
CA GLU A 1046 5.42 44.11 -11.04
C GLU A 1046 4.85 45.52 -10.90
N ASN A 1047 4.73 46.05 -9.68
CA ASN A 1047 3.94 47.23 -9.40
C ASN A 1047 4.78 48.43 -8.93
N VAL A 1048 4.38 49.62 -9.37
CA VAL A 1048 4.91 50.90 -8.85
C VAL A 1048 3.77 51.86 -8.58
N ILE A 1049 3.81 52.51 -7.42
CA ILE A 1049 3.00 53.68 -7.11
C ILE A 1049 3.95 54.87 -6.98
N GLY A 1050 3.82 55.84 -7.88
CA GLY A 1050 4.57 57.09 -7.88
C GLY A 1050 4.18 58.06 -6.76
N GLY A 1051 4.80 59.23 -6.79
CA GLY A 1051 4.61 60.31 -5.81
C GLY A 1051 3.57 61.34 -6.25
N SER A 1052 3.82 62.60 -5.87
CA SER A 1052 2.96 63.76 -6.17
C SER A 1052 3.59 64.78 -7.14
N LEU A 1053 4.64 64.39 -7.88
CA LEU A 1053 5.29 65.20 -8.91
C LEU A 1053 5.53 64.37 -10.17
N ASN A 1054 5.96 65.05 -11.25
CA ASN A 1054 6.23 64.47 -12.57
C ASN A 1054 7.24 63.30 -12.51
N ASP A 1055 6.73 62.08 -12.49
CA ASP A 1055 7.50 60.86 -12.35
C ASP A 1055 7.84 60.22 -13.71
N ASN A 1056 8.88 59.39 -13.73
CA ASN A 1056 9.33 58.67 -14.92
C ASN A 1056 9.57 57.20 -14.56
N ILE A 1057 8.57 56.36 -14.84
CA ILE A 1057 8.50 54.97 -14.39
C ILE A 1057 8.42 54.06 -15.62
N VAL A 1058 9.34 53.11 -15.70
CA VAL A 1058 9.41 52.08 -16.74
C VAL A 1058 9.24 50.71 -16.07
N GLY A 1059 8.33 49.90 -16.59
CA GLY A 1059 8.13 48.51 -16.19
C GLY A 1059 9.22 47.59 -16.74
N ASN A 1060 8.91 46.30 -16.85
CA ASN A 1060 9.86 45.27 -17.25
C ASN A 1060 9.30 44.35 -18.35
N THR A 1061 9.36 43.03 -18.16
CA THR A 1061 8.85 42.02 -19.09
C THR A 1061 7.72 41.19 -18.49
N LEU A 1062 7.18 41.63 -17.35
CA LEU A 1062 6.08 41.01 -16.62
C LEU A 1062 4.82 41.87 -16.82
N ALA A 1063 3.66 41.37 -16.39
CA ALA A 1063 2.44 42.18 -16.39
C ALA A 1063 2.50 43.22 -15.25
N ASN A 1064 2.85 44.46 -15.59
CA ASN A 1064 3.09 45.52 -14.61
C ASN A 1064 1.82 46.31 -14.24
N SER A 1065 1.71 46.79 -12.99
CA SER A 1065 0.71 47.81 -12.61
C SER A 1065 1.42 49.11 -12.20
N LEU A 1066 1.41 50.10 -13.10
CA LEU A 1066 2.10 51.37 -12.91
C LEU A 1066 1.09 52.50 -12.68
N ASN A 1067 1.21 53.19 -11.55
CA ASN A 1067 0.40 54.36 -11.21
C ASN A 1067 1.31 55.58 -11.04
N GLY A 1068 1.18 56.61 -11.90
CA GLY A 1068 1.98 57.84 -11.82
C GLY A 1068 1.65 58.64 -10.56
N GLY A 1069 0.36 58.84 -10.31
CA GLY A 1069 -0.15 59.48 -9.10
C GLY A 1069 -0.69 60.87 -9.41
N ALA A 1070 0.10 61.90 -9.09
CA ALA A 1070 -0.20 63.27 -9.47
C ALA A 1070 1.06 63.97 -9.96
N GLY A 1071 0.97 64.71 -11.07
CA GLY A 1071 2.14 65.12 -11.82
C GLY A 1071 1.84 65.06 -13.31
N ASN A 1072 2.78 65.49 -14.14
CA ASN A 1072 2.76 65.15 -15.57
C ASN A 1072 3.72 63.98 -15.76
N ASP A 1073 3.19 62.77 -15.69
CA ASP A 1073 3.97 61.55 -15.50
C ASP A 1073 4.31 60.88 -16.84
N THR A 1074 5.44 60.17 -16.87
CA THR A 1074 5.86 59.36 -18.02
C THR A 1074 5.91 57.90 -17.61
N LEU A 1075 4.97 57.11 -18.13
CA LEU A 1075 4.81 55.69 -17.80
C LEU A 1075 5.05 54.86 -19.06
N ASN A 1076 5.85 53.80 -18.95
CA ASN A 1076 6.09 52.84 -20.02
C ASN A 1076 6.02 51.42 -19.46
N GLY A 1077 5.01 50.63 -19.85
CA GLY A 1077 4.84 49.25 -19.35
C GLY A 1077 5.99 48.34 -19.74
N GLY A 1078 6.38 48.39 -21.02
CA GLY A 1078 7.55 47.67 -21.54
C GLY A 1078 7.14 46.45 -22.36
N ALA A 1079 7.02 45.29 -21.72
CA ALA A 1079 6.44 44.09 -22.33
C ALA A 1079 5.69 43.29 -21.27
N GLY A 1080 4.48 42.85 -21.56
CA GLY A 1080 3.58 42.33 -20.54
C GLY A 1080 2.12 42.47 -20.97
N ASN A 1081 1.20 42.36 -20.02
CA ASN A 1081 -0.18 42.78 -20.22
C ASN A 1081 -0.43 43.84 -19.17
N ASP A 1082 0.01 45.06 -19.46
CA ASP A 1082 0.28 46.05 -18.42
C ASP A 1082 -0.95 46.89 -18.08
N ASN A 1083 -0.99 47.45 -16.88
CA ASN A 1083 -2.05 48.33 -16.41
C ASN A 1083 -1.43 49.66 -15.97
N LEU A 1084 -1.50 50.66 -16.85
CA LEU A 1084 -0.96 52.00 -16.64
C LEU A 1084 -2.09 52.97 -16.29
N ASN A 1085 -1.91 53.71 -15.20
CA ASN A 1085 -2.73 54.84 -14.82
C ASN A 1085 -1.83 56.07 -14.63
N GLY A 1086 -2.01 57.11 -15.45
CA GLY A 1086 -1.29 58.38 -15.27
C GLY A 1086 -1.72 59.02 -13.96
N GLY A 1087 -2.95 59.53 -13.95
CA GLY A 1087 -3.62 59.97 -12.73
C GLY A 1087 -4.08 61.42 -12.84
N ALA A 1088 -3.33 62.33 -12.24
CA ALA A 1088 -3.69 63.74 -12.16
C ALA A 1088 -2.62 64.67 -12.73
N GLY A 1089 -2.64 64.81 -14.06
CA GLY A 1089 -1.95 65.85 -14.82
C GLY A 1089 -1.97 65.52 -16.30
N ASN A 1090 -0.97 66.00 -17.05
CA ASN A 1090 -0.86 65.76 -18.49
C ASN A 1090 0.13 64.64 -18.75
N ASP A 1091 -0.35 63.40 -18.81
CA ASP A 1091 0.49 62.22 -18.70
C ASP A 1091 0.89 61.65 -20.06
N ASN A 1092 1.99 60.90 -20.10
CA ASN A 1092 2.50 60.22 -21.29
C ASN A 1092 2.65 58.73 -21.03
N LEU A 1093 1.66 57.95 -21.44
CA LEU A 1093 1.56 56.52 -21.23
C LEU A 1093 1.94 55.79 -22.52
N THR A 1094 2.90 54.89 -22.45
CA THR A 1094 3.20 53.91 -23.50
C THR A 1094 2.92 52.53 -22.94
N GLY A 1095 2.07 51.73 -23.60
CA GLY A 1095 1.78 50.36 -23.15
C GLY A 1095 3.04 49.50 -23.20
N GLY A 1096 3.23 48.80 -24.31
CA GLY A 1096 4.38 47.94 -24.47
C GLY A 1096 4.15 46.87 -25.52
N LEU A 1097 4.85 45.76 -25.39
CA LEU A 1097 4.54 44.55 -26.13
C LEU A 1097 3.57 43.68 -25.33
N GLY A 1098 2.30 43.70 -25.71
CA GLY A 1098 1.31 42.70 -25.30
C GLY A 1098 -0.10 43.27 -25.31
N LYS A 1099 -0.89 43.04 -24.26
CA LYS A 1099 -2.29 43.48 -24.20
C LYS A 1099 -2.50 44.44 -23.02
N ASP A 1100 -2.27 45.72 -23.28
CA ASP A 1100 -2.17 46.70 -22.23
C ASP A 1100 -3.50 47.43 -21.94
N THR A 1101 -3.61 48.00 -20.75
CA THR A 1101 -4.69 48.89 -20.33
C THR A 1101 -4.09 50.23 -19.94
N LEU A 1102 -4.41 51.29 -20.70
CA LEU A 1102 -3.87 52.63 -20.48
C LEU A 1102 -5.02 53.55 -20.03
N THR A 1103 -4.85 54.19 -18.88
CA THR A 1103 -5.83 55.12 -18.29
C THR A 1103 -5.17 56.46 -18.05
N GLY A 1104 -5.53 57.48 -18.83
CA GLY A 1104 -5.01 58.85 -18.63
C GLY A 1104 -5.53 59.51 -17.34
N SER A 1105 -6.81 59.31 -17.07
CA SER A 1105 -7.56 59.87 -15.93
C SER A 1105 -7.87 61.37 -16.04
N THR A 1106 -7.04 62.29 -15.53
CA THR A 1106 -7.42 63.72 -15.47
C THR A 1106 -6.32 64.69 -15.93
N GLY A 1107 -6.32 65.00 -17.24
CA GLY A 1107 -5.67 66.19 -17.78
C GLY A 1107 -5.71 66.22 -19.30
N LEU A 1108 -4.52 66.32 -19.92
CA LEU A 1108 -4.32 66.24 -21.37
C LEU A 1108 -3.30 65.16 -21.66
N ASP A 1109 -3.79 63.96 -21.93
CA ASP A 1109 -2.96 62.76 -21.89
C ASP A 1109 -2.49 62.36 -23.29
N THR A 1110 -1.32 61.73 -23.35
CA THR A 1110 -0.76 61.11 -24.56
C THR A 1110 -0.66 59.62 -24.33
N LEU A 1111 -1.48 58.84 -25.04
CA LEU A 1111 -1.55 57.39 -24.88
C LEU A 1111 -1.03 56.73 -26.16
N THR A 1112 0.15 56.11 -26.07
CA THR A 1112 0.83 55.43 -27.16
C THR A 1112 0.51 53.94 -27.10
N TYR A 1113 -0.26 53.47 -28.06
CA TYR A 1113 -0.58 52.06 -28.28
C TYR A 1113 0.52 51.41 -29.14
N ASN A 1114 0.60 50.08 -29.20
CA ASN A 1114 1.58 49.39 -30.04
C ASN A 1114 0.98 48.53 -31.16
N ALA A 1115 1.81 48.27 -32.19
CA ALA A 1115 1.53 47.25 -33.20
C ALA A 1115 2.10 45.92 -32.71
N LEU A 1116 1.20 44.99 -32.38
CA LEU A 1116 1.52 43.78 -31.63
C LEU A 1116 2.50 42.86 -32.37
N GLY A 1117 3.46 42.29 -31.62
CA GLY A 1117 4.24 41.12 -32.06
C GLY A 1117 3.45 39.80 -32.06
N GLU A 1118 2.22 39.84 -31.58
CA GLU A 1118 1.26 38.73 -31.47
C GLU A 1118 0.09 38.90 -32.44
N SER A 1119 -0.76 37.89 -32.58
CA SER A 1119 -1.92 37.95 -33.49
C SER A 1119 -2.90 39.06 -33.09
N LEU A 1120 -3.14 39.99 -34.02
CA LEU A 1120 -4.01 41.18 -33.91
C LEU A 1120 -5.50 40.88 -33.62
N LEU A 1121 -5.87 39.61 -33.53
CA LEU A 1121 -7.21 39.12 -33.22
C LEU A 1121 -7.31 38.40 -31.86
N THR A 1122 -6.18 38.16 -31.18
CA THR A 1122 -6.12 37.49 -29.86
C THR A 1122 -5.71 38.42 -28.72
N GLY A 1123 -5.20 39.62 -29.02
CA GLY A 1123 -4.93 40.70 -28.08
C GLY A 1123 -5.03 42.07 -28.76
N PHE A 1124 -5.20 43.13 -27.98
CA PHE A 1124 -5.21 44.55 -28.38
C PHE A 1124 -5.27 45.44 -27.13
N ASP A 1125 -4.70 46.63 -27.21
CA ASP A 1125 -4.68 47.60 -26.11
C ASP A 1125 -6.08 48.16 -25.83
N VAL A 1126 -6.32 48.47 -24.55
CA VAL A 1126 -7.57 49.06 -24.04
C VAL A 1126 -7.27 50.45 -23.49
N ILE A 1127 -7.79 51.49 -24.14
CA ILE A 1127 -7.64 52.88 -23.68
C ILE A 1127 -8.90 53.31 -22.94
N GLN A 1128 -8.71 53.87 -21.74
CA GLN A 1128 -9.76 54.25 -20.79
C GLN A 1128 -9.50 55.65 -20.21
N GLY A 1129 -10.52 56.23 -19.55
CA GLY A 1129 -10.39 57.51 -18.83
C GLY A 1129 -10.25 58.77 -19.69
N TYR A 1130 -10.18 58.64 -21.01
CA TYR A 1130 -9.81 59.75 -21.90
C TYR A 1130 -10.91 60.85 -22.06
N SER A 1131 -10.48 62.10 -22.23
CA SER A 1131 -11.27 63.32 -22.31
C SER A 1131 -11.73 63.65 -23.75
N GLY A 1132 -12.87 63.08 -24.16
CA GLY A 1132 -13.33 63.10 -25.56
C GLY A 1132 -14.01 64.37 -26.10
N THR A 1133 -14.01 65.53 -25.42
CA THR A 1133 -14.74 66.73 -25.91
C THR A 1133 -14.09 68.08 -25.55
N GLY A 1134 -13.68 68.85 -26.55
CA GLY A 1134 -13.39 70.28 -26.40
C GLY A 1134 -12.09 70.74 -27.04
N ALA A 1135 -11.50 71.82 -26.49
CA ALA A 1135 -10.13 72.27 -26.81
C ALA A 1135 -9.07 71.56 -25.95
N SER A 1136 -9.51 70.56 -25.19
CA SER A 1136 -8.78 69.65 -24.33
C SER A 1136 -9.15 68.25 -24.80
N LEU A 1137 -8.25 67.63 -25.55
CA LEU A 1137 -8.42 66.30 -26.14
C LEU A 1137 -7.12 65.54 -25.94
N ASP A 1138 -7.24 64.33 -25.42
CA ASP A 1138 -6.10 63.42 -25.30
C ASP A 1138 -5.69 62.91 -26.68
N SER A 1139 -4.40 62.63 -26.83
CA SER A 1139 -3.80 62.15 -28.07
C SER A 1139 -3.58 60.65 -28.01
N ILE A 1140 -4.08 59.92 -29.00
CA ILE A 1140 -3.79 58.49 -29.17
C ILE A 1140 -2.78 58.36 -30.31
N ASN A 1141 -1.57 57.92 -29.99
CA ASN A 1141 -0.42 57.93 -30.90
C ASN A 1141 0.04 56.52 -31.29
N ALA A 1142 0.49 56.34 -32.52
CA ALA A 1142 1.15 55.11 -32.97
C ALA A 1142 2.66 55.09 -32.65
N PRO A 1143 3.32 53.91 -32.65
CA PRO A 1143 4.76 53.80 -32.42
C PRO A 1143 5.56 54.11 -33.70
N GLY A 1144 5.52 55.38 -34.11
CA GLY A 1144 6.23 55.89 -35.29
C GLY A 1144 5.54 57.09 -35.92
N SER A 1145 6.27 57.82 -36.78
CA SER A 1145 5.74 59.00 -37.47
C SER A 1145 4.78 58.63 -38.61
N ILE A 1146 3.57 58.20 -38.27
CA ILE A 1146 2.43 58.29 -39.19
C ILE A 1146 1.96 59.76 -39.28
N ALA A 1147 1.24 60.07 -40.36
CA ALA A 1147 0.64 61.39 -40.53
C ALA A 1147 -0.81 61.35 -40.01
N ALA A 1148 -1.13 62.24 -39.06
CA ALA A 1148 -2.39 62.29 -38.31
C ALA A 1148 -3.62 61.78 -39.08
N ILE A 1149 -4.15 60.65 -38.63
CA ILE A 1149 -5.22 59.91 -39.32
C ILE A 1149 -6.56 60.23 -38.66
N ASN A 1150 -7.34 61.09 -39.32
CA ASN A 1150 -8.70 61.38 -38.87
C ASN A 1150 -9.57 60.10 -38.87
N LEU A 1151 -10.16 59.78 -37.71
CA LEU A 1151 -11.08 58.67 -37.57
C LEU A 1151 -12.29 58.81 -38.48
N THR A 1152 -12.52 57.81 -39.32
CA THR A 1152 -13.73 57.77 -40.15
C THR A 1152 -14.92 57.28 -39.32
N ALA A 1153 -16.06 57.96 -39.45
CA ALA A 1153 -17.31 57.63 -38.75
C ALA A 1153 -17.68 56.13 -38.83
N SER A 1154 -18.31 55.64 -37.76
CA SER A 1154 -18.57 54.22 -37.48
C SER A 1154 -19.06 53.43 -38.69
N LYS A 1155 -18.41 52.30 -38.99
CA LYS A 1155 -18.62 51.53 -40.22
C LYS A 1155 -19.63 50.39 -40.08
N GLY A 1156 -20.03 50.06 -38.85
CA GLY A 1156 -21.04 49.05 -38.54
C GLY A 1156 -20.69 48.18 -37.32
N THR A 1157 -21.42 47.07 -37.17
CA THR A 1157 -21.20 46.06 -36.12
C THR A 1157 -20.73 44.75 -36.75
N ALA A 1158 -19.56 44.26 -36.35
CA ALA A 1158 -19.05 42.94 -36.70
C ALA A 1158 -19.61 41.87 -35.75
N THR A 1159 -19.78 40.64 -36.23
CA THR A 1159 -20.32 39.54 -35.42
C THR A 1159 -19.30 38.92 -34.46
N ALA A 1160 -18.01 39.07 -34.75
CA ALA A 1160 -16.88 38.61 -33.93
C ALA A 1160 -15.61 39.39 -34.31
N LEU A 1161 -14.55 39.27 -33.51
CA LEU A 1161 -13.20 39.70 -33.86
C LEU A 1161 -12.52 38.63 -34.72
N THR A 1162 -12.90 38.57 -36.00
CA THR A 1162 -12.22 37.74 -37.01
C THR A 1162 -12.01 38.54 -38.27
N GLU A 1163 -10.95 38.24 -39.04
CA GLU A 1163 -10.65 38.94 -40.30
C GLU A 1163 -11.88 38.99 -41.23
N ALA A 1164 -12.58 37.87 -41.40
CA ALA A 1164 -13.78 37.78 -42.23
C ALA A 1164 -14.96 38.63 -41.70
N ALA A 1165 -15.20 38.64 -40.38
CA ALA A 1165 -16.27 39.43 -39.78
C ALA A 1165 -15.96 40.94 -39.79
N ILE A 1166 -14.68 41.31 -39.63
CA ILE A 1166 -14.22 42.70 -39.72
C ILE A 1166 -14.23 43.17 -41.17
N GLN A 1167 -13.73 42.41 -42.15
CA GLN A 1167 -13.77 42.76 -43.58
C GLN A 1167 -15.20 42.90 -44.12
N ALA A 1168 -16.18 42.17 -43.57
CA ALA A 1168 -17.60 42.36 -43.91
C ALA A 1168 -18.13 43.76 -43.55
N VAL A 1169 -17.50 44.44 -42.57
CA VAL A 1169 -17.83 45.79 -42.12
C VAL A 1169 -16.88 46.83 -42.74
N LEU A 1170 -15.57 46.58 -42.63
CA LEU A 1170 -14.42 47.37 -43.09
C LEU A 1170 -13.93 46.91 -44.48
N THR A 1171 -14.80 47.05 -45.48
CA THR A 1171 -14.43 46.75 -46.88
C THR A 1171 -13.36 47.71 -47.41
N ALA A 1172 -12.60 47.32 -48.43
CA ALA A 1172 -11.54 48.15 -49.02
C ALA A 1172 -11.99 49.54 -49.54
N THR A 1173 -13.28 49.72 -49.85
CA THR A 1173 -13.85 51.04 -50.22
C THR A 1173 -14.20 51.89 -48.99
N LYS A 1174 -14.41 51.27 -47.83
CA LYS A 1174 -14.79 51.90 -46.56
C LYS A 1174 -13.60 52.17 -45.64
N PHE A 1175 -12.54 51.38 -45.75
CA PHE A 1175 -11.31 51.41 -44.96
C PHE A 1175 -10.14 51.34 -45.94
N ALA A 1176 -9.55 52.50 -46.23
CA ALA A 1176 -8.55 52.66 -47.27
C ALA A 1176 -7.12 52.57 -46.69
N ALA A 1177 -6.14 52.43 -47.59
CA ALA A 1177 -4.72 52.55 -47.28
C ALA A 1177 -4.43 53.79 -46.43
N ASN A 1178 -3.75 53.64 -45.28
CA ASN A 1178 -3.39 54.73 -44.37
C ASN A 1178 -4.62 55.47 -43.79
N THR A 1179 -5.63 54.74 -43.32
CA THR A 1179 -6.83 55.31 -42.68
C THR A 1179 -7.23 54.60 -41.40
N ALA A 1180 -8.01 55.29 -40.55
CA ALA A 1180 -8.56 54.77 -39.30
C ALA A 1180 -10.08 54.65 -39.41
N ALA A 1181 -10.65 53.56 -38.90
CA ALA A 1181 -12.09 53.32 -38.92
C ALA A 1181 -12.57 52.63 -37.66
N ALA A 1182 -13.66 53.15 -37.10
CA ALA A 1182 -14.29 52.57 -35.92
C ALA A 1182 -15.41 51.58 -36.28
N PHE A 1183 -15.57 50.56 -35.45
CA PHE A 1183 -16.63 49.55 -35.52
C PHE A 1183 -17.04 49.08 -34.12
N LYS A 1184 -18.15 48.35 -34.03
CA LYS A 1184 -18.58 47.66 -32.80
C LYS A 1184 -18.54 46.15 -33.01
N VAL A 1185 -18.48 45.37 -31.93
CA VAL A 1185 -18.57 43.90 -31.99
C VAL A 1185 -19.80 43.43 -31.20
N THR A 1186 -20.59 42.54 -31.79
CA THR A 1186 -21.79 41.99 -31.13
C THR A 1186 -21.41 41.35 -29.78
N GLY A 1187 -22.02 41.83 -28.70
CA GLY A 1187 -21.81 41.30 -27.35
C GLY A 1187 -20.57 41.81 -26.62
N GLN A 1188 -19.76 42.70 -27.21
CA GLN A 1188 -18.63 43.34 -26.53
C GLN A 1188 -18.93 44.82 -26.22
N SER A 1189 -18.41 45.31 -25.10
CA SER A 1189 -18.50 46.72 -24.68
C SER A 1189 -17.46 47.60 -25.37
N GLY A 1190 -17.73 48.90 -25.45
CA GLY A 1190 -16.80 49.89 -26.03
C GLY A 1190 -16.91 50.03 -27.56
N THR A 1191 -15.95 50.77 -28.12
CA THR A 1191 -15.81 51.02 -29.56
C THR A 1191 -14.43 50.54 -30.01
N PHE A 1192 -14.36 49.73 -31.05
CA PHE A 1192 -13.10 49.24 -31.61
C PHE A 1192 -12.63 50.16 -32.72
N ILE A 1193 -11.34 50.49 -32.73
CA ILE A 1193 -10.67 51.24 -33.80
C ILE A 1193 -9.75 50.28 -34.53
N ALA A 1194 -9.92 50.17 -35.85
CA ALA A 1194 -8.93 49.55 -36.74
C ALA A 1194 -8.11 50.63 -37.44
N LEU A 1195 -6.81 50.38 -37.59
CA LEU A 1195 -5.82 51.31 -38.14
C LEU A 1195 -5.05 50.65 -39.28
N ASN A 1196 -5.29 51.12 -40.50
CA ASN A 1196 -4.66 50.59 -41.70
C ASN A 1196 -3.34 51.30 -41.96
N ASN A 1197 -2.24 50.54 -42.09
CA ASN A 1197 -0.90 51.08 -42.33
C ASN A 1197 -0.36 50.79 -43.75
N GLY A 1198 -1.19 50.32 -44.69
CA GLY A 1198 -0.70 49.86 -45.98
C GLY A 1198 -1.75 49.67 -47.07
N VAL A 1199 -2.44 48.52 -47.07
CA VAL A 1199 -3.28 48.05 -48.19
C VAL A 1199 -4.76 48.19 -47.83
N ALA A 1200 -5.58 48.74 -48.74
CA ALA A 1200 -7.00 48.98 -48.48
C ALA A 1200 -7.80 47.69 -48.14
N GLY A 1201 -8.63 47.77 -47.10
CA GLY A 1201 -9.35 46.66 -46.48
C GLY A 1201 -8.62 46.15 -45.24
N PHE A 1202 -9.35 45.57 -44.28
CA PHE A 1202 -8.73 45.12 -43.03
C PHE A 1202 -7.81 43.90 -43.27
N GLN A 1203 -6.55 43.99 -42.83
CA GLN A 1203 -5.55 42.92 -42.92
C GLN A 1203 -5.05 42.53 -41.52
N ALA A 1204 -5.45 41.35 -41.03
CA ALA A 1204 -5.16 40.88 -39.67
C ALA A 1204 -3.68 40.60 -39.37
N ALA A 1205 -2.77 40.80 -40.34
CA ALA A 1205 -1.33 40.65 -40.19
C ALA A 1205 -0.56 42.00 -40.23
N SER A 1206 -1.25 43.12 -40.45
CA SER A 1206 -0.62 44.45 -40.54
C SER A 1206 -1.41 45.57 -39.86
N ASP A 1207 -2.73 45.47 -39.78
CA ASP A 1207 -3.60 46.55 -39.31
C ASP A 1207 -3.85 46.46 -37.79
N ALA A 1208 -3.51 47.51 -37.03
CA ALA A 1208 -3.69 47.52 -35.59
C ALA A 1208 -5.18 47.60 -35.19
N ILE A 1209 -5.54 46.99 -34.06
CA ILE A 1209 -6.84 47.14 -33.38
C ILE A 1209 -6.60 47.72 -31.99
N ILE A 1210 -7.47 48.63 -31.56
CA ILE A 1210 -7.52 49.19 -30.19
C ILE A 1210 -8.98 49.17 -29.71
N GLN A 1211 -9.22 48.93 -28.42
CA GLN A 1211 -10.54 49.12 -27.81
C GLN A 1211 -10.57 50.44 -27.02
N LEU A 1212 -11.54 51.31 -27.33
CA LEU A 1212 -11.88 52.46 -26.50
C LEU A 1212 -13.07 52.13 -25.60
N SER A 1213 -12.84 52.09 -24.30
CA SER A 1213 -13.90 51.95 -23.30
C SER A 1213 -14.55 53.31 -23.02
N GLY A 1214 -15.88 53.33 -22.84
CA GLY A 1214 -16.63 54.56 -22.54
C GLY A 1214 -16.96 55.46 -23.75
N TYR A 1215 -16.30 55.31 -24.90
CA TYR A 1215 -16.58 56.16 -26.06
C TYR A 1215 -17.94 55.89 -26.72
N ASN A 1216 -18.75 56.94 -26.89
CA ASN A 1216 -19.86 56.94 -27.83
C ASN A 1216 -19.54 57.80 -29.07
N ILE A 1217 -19.60 57.18 -30.25
CA ILE A 1217 -19.11 57.73 -31.52
C ILE A 1217 -20.07 58.69 -32.24
N ASP A 1218 -21.16 59.10 -31.58
CA ASP A 1218 -22.15 60.04 -32.12
C ASP A 1218 -21.73 61.52 -31.94
N VAL A 1219 -20.49 61.79 -31.51
CA VAL A 1219 -19.93 63.13 -31.26
C VAL A 1219 -18.61 63.34 -32.02
N ALA A 1220 -18.18 64.60 -32.12
CA ALA A 1220 -17.08 65.09 -32.96
C ALA A 1220 -15.69 64.50 -32.58
N PRO A 1221 -14.66 64.62 -33.45
CA PRO A 1221 -13.66 63.56 -33.63
C PRO A 1221 -12.62 63.45 -32.52
N VAL A 1222 -12.30 62.20 -32.15
CA VAL A 1222 -11.01 61.82 -31.58
C VAL A 1222 -9.93 61.99 -32.65
N VAL A 1223 -8.79 62.58 -32.26
CA VAL A 1223 -7.59 62.66 -33.10
C VAL A 1223 -6.70 61.48 -32.76
N VAL A 1224 -6.52 60.56 -33.72
CA VAL A 1224 -5.46 59.55 -33.66
C VAL A 1224 -4.31 60.11 -34.49
N ILE A 1225 -3.14 60.33 -33.88
CA ILE A 1225 -1.99 60.96 -34.53
C ILE A 1225 -1.09 59.90 -35.16
#